data_AF-A0A957NH32-F1
#
_entry.id   AF-A0A957NH32-F1
#
_cell.length_a   1.000
_cell.length_b   1.000
_cell.length_c   1.000
_cell.angle_alpha   90.00
_cell.angle_beta   90.00
_cell.angle_gamma   90.00
#
_symmetry.space_group_name_H-M   'P 1'
#
loop_
_entity.id
_entity.type
_entity.pdbx_description
1 polymer ?
#
loop_
_entity_poly.entity_id
_entity_poly.type
_entity_poly.pdbx_seq_one_letter_code
_entity_poly.pdbx_strand_id
1 'polypeptide(L)'
;MAAADRHRWIAWLPLAVALIGALFYVNRILIDDAFISYRFAATFAHEFSLTYLYASNYASTAPVYALLLGFLGMFRVDIPTMGALLGAVAIGGAGVAIADWFAPRSRVAALIAGVLIAASPLSWLVLGMEGNLAVALVLLGFLLSDRRRDGWAAAAFAAATLLRFDALAAAAAWGIWMLLRHRQGAVRLGVAYGLLVAFCWWLMLLLFYTPLFPGTLAAKRAQQTLGISGFFPDSSWLDGAAILARAYSGQTWLYGVLALLALLGFALSLRQRSTHRAPLLLALWAVLHALLYIALGVTPYAWYYLPLWVALSGLAATGAAWLVELSANGQGKRAVTLLLLLLVWGGPIISHGAMIRHLQPGVVETEPTVASKVLPERKAFAYRAAGEWLATQTTNLSTVGVTEVGIMGFYSNGPMVDFLGLLDSGVTAAIERGDLAWALYNRQPFYLVLSERNPLYGFDIYRDLWFQAAYRAVERIPGDGFWGGDLTIYQQIAPPGSDSPGARRDGPTRLDRVANVTFDNRITLIGLNLPAGPWRAGDAVTTTLFWSVDQPSVGNDYRLIFHLIDESGALVTANDIPLVANSYAASEWLAGETYVTLAPIALPPIWETPTELRYELALVNSATGEFATVTGPDGSSLPPLIDSIRARPLDPADDPLTLSSAPDNQGASVSLGGFTLQPRHLFQGETPQLTLQIVECRCPVDLAITLHDPANGNVLWQRRATVSGAGPLTMDIDVEPPLPVSWLPLRLNASQNGQPLVRWDGAGQIVQESLPLSPLFRAP
;
A
#
# COMPACT_ATOMS: atom_id res chain seq x y z
N MET A 1 -33.83 -45.51 13.16
CA MET A 1 -34.14 -44.14 12.74
C MET A 1 -34.56 -43.21 13.90
N ALA A 2 -35.35 -43.64 14.90
CA ALA A 2 -35.85 -42.74 15.96
C ALA A 2 -34.82 -42.23 17.01
N ALA A 3 -33.65 -42.86 17.17
CA ALA A 3 -32.59 -42.38 18.08
C ALA A 3 -31.63 -41.35 17.44
N ALA A 4 -31.65 -41.20 16.11
CA ALA A 4 -30.78 -40.29 15.38
C ALA A 4 -31.26 -38.82 15.39
N ASP A 5 -32.57 -38.58 15.61
CA ASP A 5 -33.14 -37.22 15.60
C ASP A 5 -33.01 -36.46 16.93
N ARG A 6 -32.85 -37.16 18.07
CA ARG A 6 -32.86 -36.52 19.41
C ARG A 6 -31.66 -35.61 19.73
N HIS A 7 -30.65 -35.54 18.85
CA HIS A 7 -29.41 -34.82 19.15
C HIS A 7 -28.97 -33.85 18.05
N ARG A 8 -29.87 -33.48 17.11
CA ARG A 8 -29.62 -32.45 16.09
C ARG A 8 -29.25 -31.08 16.68
N TRP A 9 -29.57 -30.82 17.95
CA TRP A 9 -29.21 -29.58 18.65
C TRP A 9 -27.69 -29.33 18.73
N ILE A 10 -26.84 -30.37 18.77
CA ILE A 10 -25.38 -30.22 18.83
C ILE A 10 -24.86 -29.52 17.57
N ALA A 11 -25.50 -29.76 16.43
CA ALA A 11 -25.15 -29.10 15.17
C ALA A 11 -25.56 -27.62 15.14
N TRP A 12 -26.45 -27.16 16.03
CA TRP A 12 -26.91 -25.77 16.11
C TRP A 12 -26.13 -24.93 17.14
N LEU A 13 -25.37 -25.55 18.04
CA LEU A 13 -24.52 -24.80 18.99
C LEU A 13 -23.49 -23.90 18.29
N PRO A 14 -22.79 -24.32 17.21
CA PRO A 14 -21.91 -23.44 16.46
C PRO A 14 -22.62 -22.20 15.93
N LEU A 15 -23.89 -22.32 15.51
CA LEU A 15 -24.69 -21.19 15.06
C LEU A 15 -24.96 -20.22 16.23
N ALA A 16 -25.28 -20.71 17.42
CA ALA A 16 -25.46 -19.86 18.60
C ALA A 16 -24.17 -19.12 18.98
N VAL A 17 -23.02 -19.80 18.94
CA VAL A 17 -21.71 -19.18 19.16
C VAL A 17 -21.45 -18.10 18.11
N ALA A 18 -21.77 -18.37 16.84
CA ALA A 18 -21.60 -17.39 15.77
C ALA A 18 -22.51 -16.17 15.94
N LEU A 19 -23.76 -16.36 16.37
CA LEU A 19 -24.68 -15.27 16.69
C LEU A 19 -24.17 -14.40 17.85
N ILE A 20 -23.58 -15.01 18.89
CA ILE A 20 -22.95 -14.25 19.98
C ILE A 20 -21.76 -13.44 19.45
N GLY A 21 -20.88 -14.04 18.64
CA GLY A 21 -19.77 -13.32 18.01
C GLY A 21 -20.23 -12.14 17.15
N ALA A 22 -21.34 -12.31 16.42
CA ALA A 22 -21.91 -11.25 15.59
C ALA A 22 -22.30 -10.01 16.40
N LEU A 23 -22.80 -10.18 17.64
CA LEU A 23 -23.11 -9.06 18.54
C LEU A 23 -21.89 -8.23 18.93
N PHE A 24 -20.70 -8.82 18.94
CA PHE A 24 -19.46 -8.15 19.31
C PHE A 24 -18.73 -7.52 18.12
N TYR A 25 -18.82 -8.12 16.93
CA TYR A 25 -17.91 -7.79 15.83
C TYR A 25 -18.55 -7.17 14.60
N VAL A 26 -19.85 -7.41 14.34
CA VAL A 26 -20.53 -6.76 13.21
C VAL A 26 -20.45 -5.24 13.37
N ASN A 27 -20.00 -4.57 12.31
CA ASN A 27 -19.76 -3.13 12.24
C ASN A 27 -18.65 -2.60 13.17
N ARG A 28 -17.82 -3.48 13.76
CA ARG A 28 -16.64 -3.09 14.57
C ARG A 28 -15.32 -3.58 14.00
N ILE A 29 -15.31 -4.73 13.33
CA ILE A 29 -14.15 -5.21 12.57
C ILE A 29 -14.35 -4.82 11.12
N LEU A 30 -13.40 -4.05 10.60
CA LEU A 30 -13.39 -3.50 9.25
C LEU A 30 -12.00 -3.77 8.66
N ILE A 31 -11.96 -4.30 7.44
CA ILE A 31 -10.71 -4.69 6.77
C ILE A 31 -10.64 -3.95 5.46
N ASP A 32 -9.54 -3.23 5.24
CA ASP A 32 -9.42 -2.36 4.06
C ASP A 32 -9.63 -3.13 2.74
N ASP A 33 -8.98 -4.29 2.56
CA ASP A 33 -9.05 -5.12 1.35
C ASP A 33 -10.50 -5.52 0.98
N ALA A 34 -11.38 -5.71 1.98
CA ALA A 34 -12.80 -6.05 1.74
C ALA A 34 -13.56 -4.90 1.06
N PHE A 35 -13.22 -3.65 1.40
CA PHE A 35 -13.91 -2.46 0.92
C PHE A 35 -13.63 -2.18 -0.56
N ILE A 36 -12.54 -2.72 -1.13
CA ILE A 36 -12.31 -2.72 -2.58
C ILE A 36 -13.46 -3.45 -3.27
N SER A 37 -13.80 -4.66 -2.84
CA SER A 37 -14.92 -5.43 -3.40
C SER A 37 -16.28 -4.79 -3.09
N TYR A 38 -16.42 -4.12 -1.94
CA TYR A 38 -17.64 -3.37 -1.62
C TYR A 38 -17.84 -2.18 -2.55
N ARG A 39 -16.77 -1.56 -3.03
CA ARG A 39 -16.86 -0.48 -4.01
C ARG A 39 -17.45 -0.98 -5.33
N PHE A 40 -16.97 -2.11 -5.85
CA PHE A 40 -17.57 -2.77 -7.01
C PHE A 40 -19.04 -3.16 -6.77
N ALA A 41 -19.35 -3.67 -5.57
CA ALA A 41 -20.73 -4.00 -5.20
C ALA A 41 -21.64 -2.76 -5.18
N ALA A 42 -21.16 -1.63 -4.68
CA ALA A 42 -21.88 -0.37 -4.66
C ALA A 42 -22.15 0.14 -6.08
N THR A 43 -21.13 0.13 -6.95
CA THR A 43 -21.30 0.48 -8.37
C THR A 43 -22.33 -0.43 -9.03
N PHE A 44 -22.27 -1.75 -8.81
CA PHE A 44 -23.23 -2.68 -9.37
C PHE A 44 -24.67 -2.43 -8.89
N ALA A 45 -24.85 -2.10 -7.62
CA ALA A 45 -26.17 -1.81 -7.04
C ALA A 45 -26.86 -0.60 -7.69
N HIS A 46 -26.08 0.36 -8.22
CA HIS A 46 -26.59 1.60 -8.81
C HIS A 46 -26.58 1.60 -10.35
N GLU A 47 -25.52 1.06 -10.95
CA GLU A 47 -25.22 1.20 -12.38
C GLU A 47 -25.24 -0.13 -13.14
N PHE A 48 -25.45 -1.27 -12.46
CA PHE A 48 -25.34 -2.62 -13.03
C PHE A 48 -23.99 -2.90 -13.72
N SER A 49 -22.93 -2.22 -13.28
CA SER A 49 -21.56 -2.39 -13.76
C SER A 49 -20.63 -2.87 -12.63
N LEU A 50 -19.64 -3.69 -12.97
CA LEU A 50 -18.54 -4.05 -12.05
C LEU A 50 -17.31 -3.20 -12.36
N THR A 51 -17.45 -1.88 -12.19
CA THR A 51 -16.36 -0.93 -12.43
C THR A 51 -15.99 -0.17 -11.16
N TYR A 52 -14.72 0.19 -11.07
CA TYR A 52 -14.20 1.15 -10.11
C TYR A 52 -13.82 2.41 -10.88
N LEU A 53 -14.33 3.57 -10.45
CA LEU A 53 -14.10 4.85 -11.11
C LEU A 53 -12.59 5.15 -11.25
N TYR A 54 -12.13 5.46 -12.48
CA TYR A 54 -10.72 5.71 -12.84
C TYR A 54 -9.75 4.51 -12.73
N ALA A 55 -10.26 3.29 -12.51
CA ALA A 55 -9.41 2.09 -12.54
C ALA A 55 -9.14 1.62 -13.97
N SER A 56 -7.86 1.42 -14.30
CA SER A 56 -7.43 0.70 -15.51
C SER A 56 -7.32 -0.81 -15.29
N ASN A 57 -7.26 -1.25 -14.03
CA ASN A 57 -7.24 -2.64 -13.61
C ASN A 57 -8.51 -3.08 -12.87
N TYR A 58 -8.91 -4.34 -13.07
CA TYR A 58 -9.93 -4.97 -12.23
C TYR A 58 -9.31 -5.45 -10.91
N ALA A 59 -9.57 -4.70 -9.84
CA ALA A 59 -8.95 -4.87 -8.53
C ALA A 59 -9.69 -5.80 -7.56
N SER A 60 -10.86 -6.34 -7.90
CA SER A 60 -11.52 -7.32 -7.02
C SER A 60 -11.05 -8.74 -7.34
N THR A 61 -10.63 -9.48 -6.32
CA THR A 61 -10.36 -10.93 -6.41
C THR A 61 -11.62 -11.78 -6.26
N ALA A 62 -12.77 -11.17 -5.95
CA ALA A 62 -14.01 -11.83 -5.57
C ALA A 62 -15.22 -11.25 -6.33
N PRO A 63 -15.23 -11.32 -7.67
CA PRO A 63 -16.25 -10.62 -8.47
C PRO A 63 -17.67 -11.19 -8.23
N VAL A 64 -17.81 -12.49 -7.94
CA VAL A 64 -19.11 -13.08 -7.57
C VAL A 64 -19.58 -12.60 -6.20
N TYR A 65 -18.66 -12.33 -5.28
CA TYR A 65 -19.00 -11.76 -3.98
C TYR A 65 -19.46 -10.31 -4.12
N ALA A 66 -18.80 -9.52 -4.98
CA ALA A 66 -19.24 -8.17 -5.31
C ALA A 66 -20.64 -8.15 -5.93
N LEU A 67 -20.95 -9.06 -6.87
CA LEU A 67 -22.30 -9.21 -7.45
C LEU A 67 -23.35 -9.58 -6.39
N LEU A 68 -23.03 -10.52 -5.50
CA LEU A 68 -23.93 -10.94 -4.43
C LEU A 68 -24.25 -9.77 -3.50
N LEU A 69 -23.22 -9.05 -3.04
CA LEU A 69 -23.40 -7.90 -2.16
C LEU A 69 -24.10 -6.74 -2.86
N GLY A 70 -23.79 -6.49 -4.14
CA GLY A 70 -24.43 -5.42 -4.90
C GLY A 70 -25.91 -5.71 -5.17
N PHE A 71 -26.27 -6.97 -5.47
CA PHE A 71 -27.67 -7.39 -5.56
C PHE A 71 -28.41 -7.18 -4.23
N LEU A 72 -27.78 -7.50 -3.09
CA LEU A 72 -28.34 -7.24 -1.78
C LEU A 72 -28.42 -5.72 -1.48
N GLY A 73 -27.44 -4.95 -1.96
CA GLY A 73 -27.38 -3.49 -1.86
C GLY A 73 -28.51 -2.77 -2.62
N MET A 74 -29.09 -3.38 -3.66
CA MET A 74 -30.27 -2.86 -4.35
C MET A 74 -31.49 -2.70 -3.43
N PHE A 75 -31.53 -3.45 -2.32
CA PHE A 75 -32.55 -3.32 -1.27
C PHE A 75 -32.24 -2.23 -0.24
N ARG A 76 -31.27 -1.33 -0.52
CA ARG A 76 -30.83 -0.22 0.33
C ARG A 76 -30.32 -0.64 1.71
N VAL A 77 -29.79 -1.85 1.81
CA VAL A 77 -29.07 -2.29 3.01
C VAL A 77 -27.60 -1.89 2.87
N ASP A 78 -27.02 -1.38 3.95
CA ASP A 78 -25.60 -1.03 4.02
C ASP A 78 -24.72 -2.24 3.65
N ILE A 79 -23.89 -2.08 2.61
CA ILE A 79 -23.07 -3.16 2.03
C ILE A 79 -22.05 -3.70 3.05
N PRO A 80 -21.29 -2.87 3.79
CA PRO A 80 -20.41 -3.35 4.85
C PRO A 80 -21.12 -4.18 5.91
N THR A 81 -22.28 -3.73 6.40
CA THR A 81 -23.10 -4.48 7.35
C THR A 81 -23.55 -5.82 6.76
N MET A 82 -23.98 -5.85 5.49
CA MET A 82 -24.39 -7.09 4.81
C MET A 82 -23.23 -8.07 4.65
N GLY A 83 -22.05 -7.59 4.26
CA GLY A 83 -20.84 -8.41 4.17
C GLY A 83 -20.47 -9.02 5.52
N ALA A 84 -20.54 -8.25 6.60
CA ALA A 84 -20.28 -8.73 7.95
C ALA A 84 -21.32 -9.76 8.42
N LEU A 85 -22.61 -9.53 8.19
CA LEU A 85 -23.68 -10.48 8.52
C LEU A 85 -23.55 -11.78 7.74
N LEU A 86 -23.28 -11.70 6.44
CA LEU A 86 -23.05 -12.87 5.59
C LEU A 86 -21.83 -13.67 6.05
N GLY A 87 -20.76 -12.98 6.45
CA GLY A 87 -19.60 -13.59 7.08
C GLY A 87 -19.94 -14.33 8.37
N ALA A 88 -20.70 -13.71 9.29
CA ALA A 88 -21.12 -14.34 10.54
C ALA A 88 -22.02 -15.58 10.31
N VAL A 89 -22.96 -15.49 9.37
CA VAL A 89 -23.80 -16.63 8.95
C VAL A 89 -22.94 -17.73 8.35
N ALA A 90 -21.95 -17.39 7.53
CA ALA A 90 -21.02 -18.34 6.95
C ALA A 90 -20.15 -19.04 8.00
N ILE A 91 -19.65 -18.32 9.00
CA ILE A 91 -18.92 -18.90 10.15
C ILE A 91 -19.79 -19.93 10.89
N GLY A 92 -21.04 -19.55 11.19
CA GLY A 92 -22.01 -20.46 11.81
C GLY A 92 -22.30 -21.69 10.94
N GLY A 93 -22.56 -21.47 9.64
CA GLY A 93 -22.83 -22.53 8.66
C GLY A 93 -21.65 -23.49 8.46
N ALA A 94 -20.42 -22.97 8.44
CA ALA A 94 -19.19 -23.76 8.42
C ALA A 94 -19.08 -24.64 9.68
N GLY A 95 -19.36 -24.06 10.85
CA GLY A 95 -19.40 -24.79 12.12
C GLY A 95 -20.47 -25.90 12.15
N VAL A 96 -21.66 -25.63 11.63
CA VAL A 96 -22.74 -26.63 11.50
C VAL A 96 -22.32 -27.75 10.53
N ALA A 97 -21.77 -27.40 9.36
CA ALA A 97 -21.38 -28.36 8.33
C ALA A 97 -20.29 -29.33 8.84
N ILE A 98 -19.25 -28.83 9.51
CA ILE A 98 -18.21 -29.69 10.08
C ILE A 98 -18.72 -30.51 11.26
N ALA A 99 -19.57 -29.94 12.12
CA ALA A 99 -20.18 -30.69 13.23
C ALA A 99 -21.04 -31.85 12.70
N ASP A 100 -21.89 -31.60 11.71
CA ASP A 100 -22.74 -32.62 11.08
C ASP A 100 -21.91 -33.69 10.34
N TRP A 101 -20.76 -33.29 9.76
CA TRP A 101 -19.84 -34.23 9.12
C TRP A 101 -19.15 -35.17 10.13
N PHE A 102 -18.82 -34.66 11.32
CA PHE A 102 -18.15 -35.43 12.37
C PHE A 102 -19.13 -36.17 13.31
N ALA A 103 -20.39 -35.75 13.41
CA ALA A 103 -21.38 -36.28 14.35
C ALA A 103 -21.63 -37.80 14.24
N PRO A 104 -21.68 -38.41 13.04
CA PRO A 104 -21.79 -39.87 12.91
C PRO A 104 -20.61 -40.64 13.51
N ARG A 105 -19.45 -39.98 13.69
CA ARG A 105 -18.18 -40.58 14.10
C ARG A 105 -17.91 -40.37 15.58
N SER A 106 -18.10 -39.15 16.08
CA SER A 106 -18.01 -38.83 17.51
C SER A 106 -18.75 -37.54 17.82
N ARG A 107 -19.60 -37.57 18.85
CA ARG A 107 -20.31 -36.38 19.34
C ARG A 107 -19.35 -35.33 19.91
N VAL A 108 -18.30 -35.79 20.59
CA VAL A 108 -17.26 -34.93 21.14
C VAL A 108 -16.49 -34.26 20.01
N ALA A 109 -16.09 -35.02 18.98
CA ALA A 109 -15.40 -34.44 17.83
C ALA A 109 -16.28 -33.42 17.09
N ALA A 110 -17.56 -33.73 16.88
CA ALA A 110 -18.51 -32.82 16.26
C ALA A 110 -18.66 -31.50 17.02
N LEU A 111 -18.84 -31.60 18.34
CA LEU A 111 -18.96 -30.45 19.23
C LEU A 111 -17.69 -29.59 19.19
N ILE A 112 -16.52 -30.22 19.35
CA ILE A 112 -15.23 -29.52 19.37
C ILE A 112 -14.97 -28.85 18.01
N ALA A 113 -15.07 -29.59 16.90
CA ALA A 113 -14.79 -29.07 15.57
C ALA A 113 -15.75 -27.93 15.21
N GLY A 114 -17.06 -28.10 15.44
CA GLY A 114 -18.06 -27.08 15.12
C GLY A 114 -17.84 -25.78 15.89
N VAL A 115 -17.59 -25.87 17.20
CA VAL A 115 -17.36 -24.67 18.03
C VAL A 115 -16.00 -24.03 17.73
N LEU A 116 -14.94 -24.80 17.45
CA LEU A 116 -13.63 -24.24 17.06
C LEU A 116 -13.68 -23.45 15.75
N ILE A 117 -14.52 -23.87 14.79
CA ILE A 117 -14.78 -23.10 13.58
C ILE A 117 -15.59 -21.84 13.91
N ALA A 118 -16.71 -21.98 14.64
CA ALA A 118 -17.58 -20.85 14.95
C ALA A 118 -16.91 -19.79 15.84
N ALA A 119 -16.01 -20.20 16.74
CA ALA A 119 -15.22 -19.36 17.61
C ALA A 119 -13.80 -19.14 17.08
N SER A 120 -13.56 -19.30 15.77
CA SER A 120 -12.23 -19.06 15.18
C SER A 120 -11.87 -17.57 15.25
N PRO A 121 -10.86 -17.15 16.03
CA PRO A 121 -10.47 -15.73 16.07
C PRO A 121 -10.06 -15.23 14.69
N LEU A 122 -9.37 -16.06 13.90
CA LEU A 122 -8.97 -15.74 12.53
C LEU A 122 -10.17 -15.49 11.62
N SER A 123 -11.23 -16.31 11.72
CA SER A 123 -12.43 -16.13 10.89
C SER A 123 -13.16 -14.82 11.21
N TRP A 124 -13.16 -14.42 12.48
CA TRP A 124 -13.72 -13.14 12.93
C TRP A 124 -12.84 -11.93 12.58
N LEU A 125 -11.52 -12.08 12.55
CA LEU A 125 -10.60 -11.04 12.07
C LEU A 125 -10.79 -10.74 10.58
N VAL A 126 -11.33 -11.70 9.80
CA VAL A 126 -11.53 -11.58 8.35
C VAL A 126 -13.00 -11.35 7.98
N LEU A 127 -13.78 -10.82 8.92
CA LEU A 127 -15.21 -10.56 8.76
C LEU A 127 -15.47 -9.57 7.62
N GLY A 128 -16.47 -9.86 6.78
CA GLY A 128 -16.78 -9.04 5.60
C GLY A 128 -16.05 -9.46 4.32
N MET A 129 -15.03 -10.32 4.41
CA MET A 129 -14.43 -10.95 3.24
C MET A 129 -15.21 -12.20 2.81
N GLU A 130 -15.11 -12.54 1.53
CA GLU A 130 -15.71 -13.72 0.92
C GLU A 130 -15.12 -15.06 1.44
N GLY A 131 -13.97 -15.01 2.13
CA GLY A 131 -13.24 -16.17 2.68
C GLY A 131 -14.10 -17.07 3.57
N ASN A 132 -14.86 -16.49 4.49
CA ASN A 132 -15.72 -17.26 5.38
C ASN A 132 -16.84 -17.98 4.61
N LEU A 133 -17.41 -17.34 3.59
CA LEU A 133 -18.44 -17.94 2.74
C LEU A 133 -17.87 -19.09 1.88
N ALA A 134 -16.68 -18.89 1.32
CA ALA A 134 -15.97 -19.94 0.58
C ALA A 134 -15.67 -21.16 1.48
N VAL A 135 -15.19 -20.94 2.71
CA VAL A 135 -14.95 -22.03 3.70
C VAL A 135 -16.23 -22.79 4.03
N ALA A 136 -17.34 -22.08 4.24
CA ALA A 136 -18.64 -22.70 4.52
C ALA A 136 -19.10 -23.61 3.36
N LEU A 137 -18.95 -23.15 2.11
CA LEU A 137 -19.29 -23.91 0.92
C LEU A 137 -18.34 -25.11 0.70
N VAL A 138 -17.04 -24.96 0.98
CA VAL A 138 -16.08 -26.07 0.93
C VAL A 138 -16.45 -27.17 1.94
N LEU A 139 -16.75 -26.80 3.18
CA LEU A 139 -17.15 -27.76 4.21
C LEU A 139 -18.50 -28.42 3.89
N LEU A 140 -19.45 -27.66 3.33
CA LEU A 140 -20.69 -28.21 2.81
C LEU A 140 -20.43 -29.19 1.66
N GLY A 141 -19.52 -28.87 0.74
CA GLY A 141 -19.10 -29.74 -0.35
C GLY A 141 -18.53 -31.08 0.15
N PHE A 142 -17.63 -31.04 1.13
CA PHE A 142 -17.10 -32.25 1.77
C PHE A 142 -18.20 -33.07 2.47
N LEU A 143 -19.10 -32.42 3.21
CA LEU A 143 -20.24 -33.08 3.86
C LEU A 143 -21.18 -33.76 2.85
N LEU A 144 -21.52 -33.07 1.76
CA LEU A 144 -22.38 -33.60 0.70
C LEU A 144 -21.74 -34.80 -0.01
N SER A 145 -20.43 -34.73 -0.25
CA SER A 145 -19.63 -35.80 -0.84
C SER A 145 -19.56 -37.05 0.06
N ASP A 146 -19.40 -36.85 1.38
CA ASP A 146 -19.48 -37.94 2.38
C ASP A 146 -20.87 -38.61 2.33
N ARG A 147 -21.92 -37.80 2.16
CA ARG A 147 -23.33 -38.22 1.99
C ARG A 147 -23.70 -38.75 0.60
N ARG A 148 -22.72 -38.99 -0.29
CA ARG A 148 -22.95 -39.51 -1.66
C ARG A 148 -23.80 -38.58 -2.55
N ARG A 149 -23.86 -37.28 -2.22
CA ARG A 149 -24.54 -36.25 -3.03
C ARG A 149 -23.51 -35.50 -3.89
N ASP A 150 -22.74 -36.26 -4.66
CA ASP A 150 -21.52 -35.75 -5.30
C ASP A 150 -21.78 -34.65 -6.35
N GLY A 151 -22.96 -34.62 -6.97
CA GLY A 151 -23.37 -33.53 -7.87
C GLY A 151 -23.56 -32.19 -7.15
N TRP A 152 -24.20 -32.21 -5.98
CA TRP A 152 -24.33 -31.02 -5.13
C TRP A 152 -23.00 -30.63 -4.49
N ALA A 153 -22.13 -31.61 -4.19
CA ALA A 153 -20.76 -31.32 -3.76
C ALA A 153 -19.97 -30.57 -4.84
N ALA A 154 -20.04 -31.02 -6.09
CA ALA A 154 -19.41 -30.34 -7.22
C ALA A 154 -19.91 -28.89 -7.37
N ALA A 155 -21.22 -28.66 -7.24
CA ALA A 155 -21.81 -27.32 -7.27
C ALA A 155 -21.31 -26.44 -6.11
N ALA A 156 -21.20 -26.99 -4.90
CA ALA A 156 -20.67 -26.27 -3.74
C ALA A 156 -19.19 -25.88 -3.91
N PHE A 157 -18.35 -26.79 -4.42
CA PHE A 157 -16.95 -26.47 -4.75
C PHE A 157 -16.84 -25.45 -5.88
N ALA A 158 -17.69 -25.52 -6.90
CA ALA A 158 -17.72 -24.52 -7.98
C ALA A 158 -18.09 -23.14 -7.44
N ALA A 159 -19.14 -23.04 -6.62
CA ALA A 159 -19.54 -21.79 -5.96
C ALA A 159 -18.42 -21.24 -5.05
N ALA A 160 -17.74 -22.11 -4.28
CA ALA A 160 -16.59 -21.70 -3.48
C ALA A 160 -15.43 -21.17 -4.34
N THR A 161 -15.14 -21.81 -5.48
CA THR A 161 -14.08 -21.40 -6.41
C THR A 161 -14.39 -20.06 -7.09
N LEU A 162 -15.65 -19.84 -7.42
CA LEU A 162 -16.13 -18.59 -8.03
C LEU A 162 -16.11 -17.41 -7.04
N LEU A 163 -16.29 -17.68 -5.74
CA LEU A 163 -16.08 -16.68 -4.69
C LEU A 163 -14.59 -16.43 -4.46
N ARG A 164 -13.79 -17.51 -4.38
CA ARG A 164 -12.35 -17.45 -4.21
C ARG A 164 -11.63 -18.50 -5.02
N PHE A 165 -10.72 -18.06 -5.88
CA PHE A 165 -9.96 -18.96 -6.76
C PHE A 165 -9.16 -20.02 -5.98
N ASP A 166 -8.68 -19.70 -4.77
CA ASP A 166 -7.87 -20.61 -3.95
C ASP A 166 -8.67 -21.79 -3.37
N ALA A 167 -10.01 -21.72 -3.38
CA ALA A 167 -10.87 -22.87 -3.10
C ALA A 167 -10.72 -24.00 -4.16
N LEU A 168 -10.06 -23.73 -5.29
CA LEU A 168 -9.60 -24.78 -6.22
C LEU A 168 -8.73 -25.84 -5.50
N ALA A 169 -7.96 -25.46 -4.48
CA ALA A 169 -7.20 -26.42 -3.67
C ALA A 169 -8.10 -27.41 -2.93
N ALA A 170 -9.28 -26.97 -2.46
CA ALA A 170 -10.28 -27.84 -1.84
C ALA A 170 -10.93 -28.77 -2.88
N ALA A 171 -11.27 -28.22 -4.06
CA ALA A 171 -11.81 -28.99 -5.17
C ALA A 171 -10.81 -30.07 -5.65
N ALA A 172 -9.51 -29.74 -5.69
CA ALA A 172 -8.44 -30.69 -6.00
C ALA A 172 -8.33 -31.79 -4.93
N ALA A 173 -8.37 -31.44 -3.64
CA ALA A 173 -8.38 -32.41 -2.55
C ALA A 173 -9.57 -33.37 -2.65
N TRP A 174 -10.77 -32.83 -2.95
CA TRP A 174 -11.97 -33.61 -3.21
C TRP A 174 -11.83 -34.51 -4.45
N GLY A 175 -11.28 -33.99 -5.55
CA GLY A 175 -11.05 -34.74 -6.79
C GLY A 175 -10.10 -35.92 -6.58
N ILE A 176 -8.98 -35.72 -5.87
CA ILE A 176 -8.06 -36.79 -5.48
C ILE A 176 -8.80 -37.85 -4.65
N TRP A 177 -9.59 -37.42 -3.66
CA TRP A 177 -10.37 -38.33 -2.84
C TRP A 177 -11.41 -39.12 -3.65
N MET A 178 -12.08 -38.48 -4.60
CA MET A 178 -13.02 -39.13 -5.51
C MET A 178 -12.34 -40.12 -6.45
N LEU A 179 -11.16 -39.82 -6.98
CA LEU A 179 -10.41 -40.74 -7.83
C LEU A 179 -10.07 -42.04 -7.10
N LEU A 180 -9.76 -41.96 -5.81
CA LEU A 180 -9.52 -43.11 -4.95
C LEU A 180 -10.79 -43.93 -4.65
N ARG A 181 -11.98 -43.32 -4.79
CA ARG A 181 -13.28 -43.94 -4.48
C ARG A 181 -14.00 -44.49 -5.72
N HIS A 182 -14.01 -43.73 -6.82
CA HIS A 182 -14.79 -44.02 -8.03
C HIS A 182 -14.26 -43.22 -9.25
N ARG A 183 -13.31 -43.79 -10.00
CA ARG A 183 -12.52 -43.09 -11.04
C ARG A 183 -13.36 -42.43 -12.15
N GLN A 184 -14.32 -43.14 -12.75
CA GLN A 184 -15.15 -42.59 -13.83
C GLN A 184 -16.07 -41.45 -13.36
N GLY A 185 -16.62 -41.58 -12.15
CA GLY A 185 -17.46 -40.56 -11.53
C GLY A 185 -16.67 -39.29 -11.19
N ALA A 186 -15.42 -39.45 -10.75
CA ALA A 186 -14.51 -38.34 -10.49
C ALA A 186 -14.26 -37.50 -11.76
N VAL A 187 -14.01 -38.15 -12.90
CA VAL A 187 -13.80 -37.46 -14.18
C VAL A 187 -15.05 -36.71 -14.62
N ARG A 188 -16.21 -37.38 -14.63
CA ARG A 188 -17.49 -36.76 -15.03
C ARG A 188 -17.82 -35.54 -14.17
N LEU A 189 -17.68 -35.65 -12.85
CA LEU A 189 -18.00 -34.56 -11.93
C LEU A 189 -16.93 -33.45 -11.95
N GLY A 190 -15.67 -33.80 -12.19
CA GLY A 190 -14.61 -32.82 -12.42
C GLY A 190 -14.84 -31.99 -13.68
N VAL A 191 -15.27 -32.63 -14.78
CA VAL A 191 -15.67 -31.92 -16.01
C VAL A 191 -16.89 -31.03 -15.75
N ALA A 192 -17.91 -31.53 -15.06
CA ALA A 192 -19.09 -30.74 -14.73
C ALA A 192 -18.74 -29.51 -13.86
N TYR A 193 -17.87 -29.68 -12.85
CA TYR A 193 -17.32 -28.60 -12.05
C TYR A 193 -16.58 -27.57 -12.92
N GLY A 194 -15.67 -28.03 -13.78
CA GLY A 194 -14.87 -27.15 -14.65
C GLY A 194 -15.72 -26.37 -15.64
N LEU A 195 -16.71 -27.02 -16.27
CA LEU A 195 -17.65 -26.37 -17.17
C LEU A 195 -18.52 -25.34 -16.45
N LEU A 196 -18.96 -25.62 -15.22
CA LEU A 196 -19.75 -24.68 -14.44
C LEU A 196 -18.95 -23.43 -14.07
N VAL A 197 -17.72 -23.60 -13.58
CA VAL A 197 -16.83 -22.47 -13.25
C VAL A 197 -16.52 -21.66 -14.51
N ALA A 198 -16.15 -22.32 -15.61
CA ALA A 198 -15.85 -21.66 -16.88
C ALA A 198 -17.06 -20.92 -17.47
N PHE A 199 -18.25 -21.52 -17.40
CA PHE A 199 -19.49 -20.91 -17.89
C PHE A 199 -19.85 -19.66 -17.09
N CYS A 200 -19.81 -19.73 -15.75
CA CYS A 200 -20.08 -18.58 -14.91
C CYS A 200 -19.06 -17.46 -15.16
N TRP A 201 -17.78 -17.79 -15.31
CA TRP A 201 -16.76 -16.78 -15.60
C TRP A 201 -16.92 -16.16 -16.99
N TRP A 202 -17.22 -16.99 -18.00
CA TRP A 202 -17.51 -16.51 -19.35
C TRP A 202 -18.72 -15.56 -19.36
N LEU A 203 -19.77 -15.87 -18.60
CA LEU A 203 -20.92 -14.99 -18.44
C LEU A 203 -20.53 -13.65 -17.82
N MET A 204 -19.67 -13.64 -16.80
CA MET A 204 -19.19 -12.40 -16.17
C MET A 204 -18.30 -11.58 -17.10
N LEU A 205 -17.43 -12.24 -17.88
CA LEU A 205 -16.65 -11.58 -18.93
C LEU A 205 -17.55 -10.93 -19.98
N LEU A 206 -18.62 -11.61 -20.42
CA LEU A 206 -19.55 -11.07 -21.40
C LEU A 206 -20.41 -9.91 -20.87
N LEU A 207 -20.89 -10.02 -19.63
CA LEU A 207 -21.83 -9.05 -19.06
C LEU A 207 -21.13 -7.84 -18.44
N PHE A 208 -19.93 -8.04 -17.88
CA PHE A 208 -19.25 -7.05 -17.04
C PHE A 208 -17.80 -6.79 -17.43
N TYR A 209 -17.31 -7.40 -18.52
CA TYR A 209 -15.93 -7.25 -18.98
C TYR A 209 -14.88 -7.61 -17.92
N THR A 210 -15.24 -8.49 -16.97
CA THR A 210 -14.31 -8.95 -15.92
C THR A 210 -13.17 -9.76 -16.54
N PRO A 211 -11.90 -9.40 -16.34
CA PRO A 211 -10.78 -10.12 -16.94
C PRO A 211 -10.67 -11.55 -16.38
N LEU A 212 -10.08 -12.46 -17.15
CA LEU A 212 -9.82 -13.85 -16.74
C LEU A 212 -8.91 -13.96 -15.52
N PHE A 213 -7.94 -13.05 -15.41
CA PHE A 213 -7.04 -12.94 -14.28
C PHE A 213 -7.17 -11.52 -13.71
N PRO A 214 -7.56 -11.37 -12.43
CA PRO A 214 -7.62 -10.05 -11.78
C PRO A 214 -6.25 -9.38 -11.77
N GLY A 215 -6.21 -8.07 -11.99
CA GLY A 215 -4.96 -7.28 -11.96
C GLY A 215 -4.27 -7.33 -10.59
N THR A 216 -5.02 -7.63 -9.53
CA THR A 216 -4.51 -7.80 -8.16
C THR A 216 -3.39 -8.82 -8.04
N LEU A 217 -3.38 -9.88 -8.87
CA LEU A 217 -2.33 -10.90 -8.78
C LEU A 217 -0.98 -10.30 -9.20
N ALA A 218 -0.97 -9.49 -10.26
CA ALA A 218 0.23 -8.78 -10.71
C ALA A 218 0.65 -7.74 -9.66
N ALA A 219 -0.28 -6.90 -9.19
CA ALA A 219 -0.01 -5.91 -8.16
C ALA A 219 0.54 -6.54 -6.85
N LYS A 220 -0.03 -7.64 -6.36
CA LYS A 220 0.47 -8.35 -5.17
C LYS A 220 1.79 -9.08 -5.39
N ARG A 221 2.22 -9.32 -6.63
CA ARG A 221 3.58 -9.80 -6.93
C ARG A 221 4.57 -8.64 -6.96
N ALA A 222 4.20 -7.52 -7.58
CA ALA A 222 4.99 -6.30 -7.57
C ALA A 222 5.25 -5.79 -6.14
N GLN A 223 4.24 -5.81 -5.28
CA GLN A 223 4.40 -5.45 -3.86
C GLN A 223 5.43 -6.34 -3.15
N GLN A 224 5.47 -7.64 -3.47
CA GLN A 224 6.41 -8.58 -2.87
C GLN A 224 7.87 -8.28 -3.24
N THR A 225 8.14 -7.74 -4.44
CA THR A 225 9.51 -7.37 -4.84
C THR A 225 10.06 -6.19 -4.05
N LEU A 226 9.18 -5.40 -3.43
CA LEU A 226 9.52 -4.31 -2.51
C LEU A 226 9.39 -4.68 -1.03
N GLY A 227 9.16 -5.97 -0.73
CA GLY A 227 9.00 -6.42 0.65
C GLY A 227 7.70 -5.97 1.32
N ILE A 228 6.76 -5.35 0.61
CA ILE A 228 5.47 -4.93 1.16
C ILE A 228 4.65 -6.17 1.48
N SER A 229 4.17 -6.34 2.73
CA SER A 229 3.37 -7.51 3.11
C SER A 229 2.29 -7.17 4.14
N GLY A 230 1.32 -8.07 4.35
CA GLY A 230 0.33 -7.96 5.43
C GLY A 230 0.92 -8.19 6.83
N PHE A 231 2.15 -8.68 6.93
CA PHE A 231 2.84 -8.96 8.18
C PHE A 231 3.97 -7.96 8.43
N PHE A 232 5.21 -8.37 8.23
CA PHE A 232 6.41 -7.52 8.33
C PHE A 232 7.09 -7.43 6.96
N PRO A 233 7.98 -6.45 6.75
CA PRO A 233 8.77 -6.38 5.53
C PRO A 233 9.39 -7.73 5.16
N ASP A 234 9.35 -8.07 3.87
CA ASP A 234 9.96 -9.28 3.29
C ASP A 234 9.42 -10.64 3.79
N SER A 235 8.25 -10.66 4.44
CA SER A 235 7.67 -11.91 4.93
C SER A 235 7.25 -12.83 3.78
N SER A 236 7.68 -14.10 3.82
CA SER A 236 7.16 -15.16 2.96
C SER A 236 5.86 -15.75 3.52
N TRP A 237 5.20 -16.62 2.73
CA TRP A 237 4.03 -17.36 3.22
C TRP A 237 4.34 -18.24 4.44
N LEU A 238 5.53 -18.84 4.52
CA LEU A 238 5.94 -19.64 5.67
C LEU A 238 6.20 -18.76 6.89
N ASP A 239 6.77 -17.56 6.70
CA ASP A 239 6.97 -16.59 7.77
C ASP A 239 5.63 -16.14 8.33
N GLY A 240 4.64 -15.84 7.47
CA GLY A 240 3.28 -15.51 7.90
C GLY A 240 2.63 -16.61 8.76
N ALA A 241 2.80 -17.89 8.38
CA ALA A 241 2.34 -19.02 9.20
C ALA A 241 3.04 -19.05 10.57
N ALA A 242 4.36 -18.85 10.60
CA ALA A 242 5.16 -18.83 11.82
C ALA A 242 4.82 -17.62 12.71
N ILE A 243 4.54 -16.45 12.12
CA ILE A 243 4.11 -15.24 12.81
C ILE A 243 2.76 -15.48 13.47
N LEU A 244 1.77 -16.00 12.75
CA LEU A 244 0.45 -16.32 13.34
C LEU A 244 0.57 -17.36 14.46
N ALA A 245 1.37 -18.41 14.27
CA ALA A 245 1.59 -19.42 15.31
C ALA A 245 2.23 -18.80 16.56
N ARG A 246 3.27 -17.97 16.41
CA ARG A 246 3.91 -17.24 17.50
C ARG A 246 2.93 -16.29 18.18
N ALA A 247 2.16 -15.54 17.42
CA ALA A 247 1.19 -14.56 17.90
C ALA A 247 0.11 -15.21 18.77
N TYR A 248 -0.52 -16.29 18.29
CA TYR A 248 -1.50 -17.03 19.08
C TYR A 248 -0.86 -17.70 20.31
N SER A 249 0.31 -18.34 20.17
CA SER A 249 0.99 -18.96 21.31
C SER A 249 1.43 -17.94 22.38
N GLY A 250 1.75 -16.71 21.97
CA GLY A 250 2.07 -15.60 22.85
C GLY A 250 0.87 -15.08 23.63
N GLN A 251 -0.35 -15.27 23.14
CA GLN A 251 -1.56 -14.97 23.92
C GLN A 251 -1.82 -16.01 25.00
N THR A 252 -1.58 -17.30 24.71
CA THR A 252 -1.79 -18.39 25.67
C THR A 252 -1.17 -19.71 25.19
N TRP A 253 -0.65 -20.48 26.16
CA TRP A 253 -0.10 -21.83 25.94
C TRP A 253 -1.14 -22.85 25.45
N LEU A 254 -2.44 -22.56 25.59
CA LEU A 254 -3.54 -23.44 25.17
C LEU A 254 -3.52 -23.74 23.65
N TYR A 255 -2.96 -22.85 22.83
CA TYR A 255 -2.76 -23.12 21.41
C TYR A 255 -1.72 -24.22 21.16
N GLY A 256 -0.74 -24.39 22.06
CA GLY A 256 0.17 -25.53 22.04
C GLY A 256 -0.56 -26.85 22.30
N VAL A 257 -1.54 -26.87 23.22
CA VAL A 257 -2.39 -28.04 23.45
C VAL A 257 -3.20 -28.38 22.21
N LEU A 258 -3.79 -27.36 21.56
CA LEU A 258 -4.55 -27.54 20.32
C LEU A 258 -3.68 -28.16 19.21
N ALA A 259 -2.44 -27.69 19.06
CA ALA A 259 -1.48 -28.25 18.10
C ALA A 259 -1.11 -29.71 18.42
N LEU A 260 -0.85 -30.04 19.69
CA LEU A 260 -0.56 -31.42 20.11
C LEU A 260 -1.73 -32.37 19.85
N LEU A 261 -2.96 -31.92 20.12
CA LEU A 261 -4.18 -32.69 19.81
C LEU A 261 -4.36 -32.88 18.30
N ALA A 262 -4.01 -31.88 17.49
CA ALA A 262 -4.06 -32.01 16.04
C ALA A 262 -3.02 -32.99 15.49
N LEU A 263 -1.78 -32.98 16.02
CA LEU A 263 -0.76 -33.97 15.69
C LEU A 263 -1.20 -35.40 16.05
N LEU A 264 -1.80 -35.57 17.24
CA LEU A 264 -2.39 -36.84 17.65
C LEU A 264 -3.51 -37.28 16.69
N GLY A 265 -4.43 -36.36 16.36
CA GLY A 265 -5.51 -36.61 15.41
C GLY A 265 -5.00 -37.00 14.02
N PHE A 266 -3.92 -36.37 13.54
CA PHE A 266 -3.27 -36.71 12.28
C PHE A 266 -2.68 -38.13 12.32
N ALA A 267 -1.89 -38.44 13.34
CA ALA A 267 -1.28 -39.76 13.52
C ALA A 267 -2.32 -40.89 13.62
N LEU A 268 -3.41 -40.65 14.34
CA LEU A 268 -4.53 -41.59 14.44
C LEU A 268 -5.24 -41.79 13.09
N SER A 269 -5.43 -40.71 12.33
CA SER A 269 -6.08 -40.78 11.02
C SER A 269 -5.26 -41.57 9.99
N LEU A 270 -3.93 -41.57 10.10
CA LEU A 270 -3.05 -42.41 9.26
C LEU A 270 -3.13 -43.91 9.61
N ARG A 271 -3.34 -44.25 10.89
CA ARG A 271 -3.37 -45.64 11.36
C ARG A 271 -4.70 -46.35 11.08
N GLN A 272 -5.81 -45.62 11.01
CA GLN A 272 -7.14 -46.21 10.83
C GLN A 272 -7.42 -46.55 9.35
N ARG A 273 -7.45 -47.85 9.01
CA ARG A 273 -7.57 -48.32 7.62
C ARG A 273 -8.96 -48.18 6.95
N SER A 274 -10.06 -47.92 7.67
CA SER A 274 -11.40 -48.24 7.12
C SER A 274 -12.43 -47.11 6.95
N THR A 275 -12.49 -46.04 7.78
CA THR A 275 -13.69 -45.14 7.73
C THR A 275 -13.48 -43.66 8.09
N HIS A 276 -12.29 -43.25 8.51
CA HIS A 276 -12.06 -41.94 9.17
C HIS A 276 -11.12 -41.02 8.38
N ARG A 277 -11.35 -40.86 7.06
CA ARG A 277 -10.49 -40.03 6.20
C ARG A 277 -10.84 -38.53 6.19
N ALA A 278 -11.89 -38.11 6.89
CA ALA A 278 -12.31 -36.69 6.92
C ALA A 278 -11.18 -35.75 7.40
N PRO A 279 -10.45 -36.02 8.50
CA PRO A 279 -9.35 -35.16 8.92
C PRO A 279 -8.17 -35.15 7.94
N LEU A 280 -7.90 -36.28 7.27
CA LEU A 280 -6.86 -36.34 6.23
C LEU A 280 -7.25 -35.54 4.99
N LEU A 281 -8.54 -35.47 4.65
CA LEU A 281 -9.02 -34.65 3.55
C LEU A 281 -8.87 -33.15 3.85
N LEU A 282 -9.15 -32.74 5.09
CA LEU A 282 -8.89 -31.37 5.55
C LEU A 282 -7.40 -31.05 5.54
N ALA A 283 -6.55 -31.97 6.00
CA ALA A 283 -5.10 -31.81 5.95
C ALA A 283 -4.58 -31.71 4.50
N LEU A 284 -5.10 -32.54 3.59
CA LEU A 284 -4.76 -32.49 2.16
C LEU A 284 -5.15 -31.14 1.55
N TRP A 285 -6.35 -30.63 1.86
CA TRP A 285 -6.75 -29.30 1.41
C TRP A 285 -5.78 -28.22 1.92
N ALA A 286 -5.47 -28.21 3.23
CA ALA A 286 -4.53 -27.23 3.79
C ALA A 286 -3.14 -27.28 3.14
N VAL A 287 -2.63 -28.49 2.86
CA VAL A 287 -1.33 -28.67 2.17
C VAL A 287 -1.38 -28.16 0.73
N LEU A 288 -2.40 -28.56 -0.05
CA LEU A 288 -2.54 -28.09 -1.44
C LEU A 288 -2.71 -26.57 -1.51
N HIS A 289 -3.42 -25.99 -0.55
CA HIS A 289 -3.60 -24.55 -0.42
C HIS A 289 -2.29 -23.83 -0.10
N ALA A 290 -1.50 -24.35 0.85
CA ALA A 290 -0.18 -23.82 1.16
C ALA A 290 0.76 -23.87 -0.05
N LEU A 291 0.79 -25.01 -0.75
CA LEU A 291 1.60 -25.18 -1.96
C LEU A 291 1.18 -24.21 -3.07
N LEU A 292 -0.12 -23.95 -3.23
CA LEU A 292 -0.64 -22.97 -4.18
C LEU A 292 -0.07 -21.57 -3.88
N TYR A 293 -0.16 -21.09 -2.64
CA TYR A 293 0.34 -19.75 -2.30
C TYR A 293 1.88 -19.65 -2.37
N ILE A 294 2.59 -20.69 -1.96
CA ILE A 294 4.05 -20.77 -2.11
C ILE A 294 4.43 -20.68 -3.60
N ALA A 295 3.71 -21.39 -4.48
CA ALA A 295 3.95 -21.35 -5.92
C ALA A 295 3.55 -20.01 -6.57
N LEU A 296 2.52 -19.34 -6.05
CA LEU A 296 2.07 -18.05 -6.57
C LEU A 296 3.04 -16.91 -6.25
N GLY A 297 3.79 -16.99 -5.15
CA GLY A 297 4.78 -15.98 -4.76
C GLY A 297 4.17 -14.61 -4.46
N VAL A 298 2.94 -14.57 -3.94
CA VAL A 298 2.24 -13.34 -3.59
C VAL A 298 2.48 -12.95 -2.13
N THR A 299 2.32 -11.66 -1.83
CA THR A 299 2.38 -11.11 -0.47
C THR A 299 1.47 -11.84 0.51
N PRO A 300 1.97 -12.31 1.67
CA PRO A 300 1.15 -13.05 2.61
C PRO A 300 0.23 -12.13 3.44
N TYR A 301 -1.03 -12.56 3.59
CA TYR A 301 -2.02 -11.90 4.45
C TYR A 301 -2.73 -12.92 5.35
N ALA A 302 -3.24 -12.47 6.50
CA ALA A 302 -3.85 -13.34 7.51
C ALA A 302 -5.01 -14.20 6.97
N TRP A 303 -5.84 -13.67 6.06
CA TRP A 303 -6.97 -14.41 5.48
C TRP A 303 -6.56 -15.59 4.59
N TYR A 304 -5.31 -15.69 4.14
CA TYR A 304 -4.82 -16.84 3.38
C TYR A 304 -4.65 -18.10 4.24
N TYR A 305 -4.71 -17.98 5.56
CA TYR A 305 -4.47 -19.08 6.50
C TYR A 305 -5.77 -19.72 7.04
N LEU A 306 -6.95 -19.28 6.57
CA LEU A 306 -8.24 -19.87 6.96
C LEU A 306 -8.28 -21.41 6.81
N PRO A 307 -7.83 -22.03 5.70
CA PRO A 307 -7.87 -23.48 5.57
C PRO A 307 -6.99 -24.23 6.58
N LEU A 308 -5.90 -23.62 7.04
CA LEU A 308 -5.04 -24.20 8.07
C LEU A 308 -5.78 -24.28 9.40
N TRP A 309 -6.56 -23.25 9.74
CA TRP A 309 -7.41 -23.28 10.94
C TRP A 309 -8.49 -24.37 10.85
N VAL A 310 -9.07 -24.57 9.66
CA VAL A 310 -10.07 -25.62 9.45
C VAL A 310 -9.47 -27.01 9.65
N ALA A 311 -8.30 -27.25 9.08
CA ALA A 311 -7.56 -28.51 9.26
C ALA A 311 -7.18 -28.73 10.73
N LEU A 312 -6.64 -27.71 11.40
CA LEU A 312 -6.30 -27.74 12.82
C LEU A 312 -7.51 -28.14 13.68
N SER A 313 -8.67 -27.54 13.40
CA SER A 313 -9.91 -27.79 14.13
C SER A 313 -10.40 -29.24 13.99
N GLY A 314 -10.44 -29.77 12.76
CA GLY A 314 -10.88 -31.15 12.51
C GLY A 314 -9.91 -32.20 13.05
N LEU A 315 -8.60 -31.95 12.95
CA LEU A 315 -7.56 -32.83 13.49
C LEU A 315 -7.57 -32.83 15.02
N ALA A 316 -7.60 -31.65 15.66
CA ALA A 316 -7.63 -31.55 17.11
C ALA A 316 -8.89 -32.19 17.71
N ALA A 317 -10.05 -32.00 17.07
CA ALA A 317 -11.29 -32.67 17.46
C ALA A 317 -11.19 -34.20 17.43
N THR A 318 -10.46 -34.75 16.44
CA THR A 318 -10.22 -36.19 16.33
C THR A 318 -9.31 -36.70 17.44
N GLY A 319 -8.20 -35.99 17.73
CA GLY A 319 -7.30 -36.32 18.83
C GLY A 319 -7.99 -36.25 20.20
N ALA A 320 -8.77 -35.19 20.44
CA ALA A 320 -9.54 -35.02 21.67
C ALA A 320 -10.59 -36.12 21.86
N ALA A 321 -11.34 -36.47 20.80
CA ALA A 321 -12.32 -37.54 20.88
C ALA A 321 -11.69 -38.89 21.22
N TRP A 322 -10.50 -39.19 20.71
CA TRP A 322 -9.79 -40.41 21.06
C TRP A 322 -9.39 -40.46 22.53
N LEU A 323 -8.92 -39.35 23.10
CA LEU A 323 -8.59 -39.27 24.53
C LEU A 323 -9.82 -39.48 25.44
N VAL A 324 -11.00 -39.01 25.03
CA VAL A 324 -12.24 -39.30 25.77
C VAL A 324 -12.54 -40.80 25.77
N GLU A 325 -12.31 -41.49 24.66
CA GLU A 325 -12.57 -42.93 24.56
C GLU A 325 -11.61 -43.81 25.37
N LEU A 326 -10.43 -43.29 25.76
CA LEU A 326 -9.52 -44.00 26.67
C LEU A 326 -10.08 -44.16 28.09
N SER A 327 -11.06 -43.34 28.50
CA SER A 327 -11.60 -43.38 29.85
C SER A 327 -12.56 -44.56 30.04
N ALA A 328 -12.26 -45.42 31.03
CA ALA A 328 -12.96 -46.69 31.23
C ALA A 328 -14.39 -46.59 31.79
N ASN A 329 -14.74 -45.51 32.50
CA ASN A 329 -16.06 -45.35 33.13
C ASN A 329 -16.76 -44.03 32.72
N GLY A 330 -18.08 -43.98 32.89
CA GLY A 330 -18.91 -42.87 32.41
C GLY A 330 -18.61 -41.52 33.10
N GLN A 331 -18.21 -41.53 34.37
CA GLN A 331 -17.80 -40.32 35.10
C GLN A 331 -16.47 -39.77 34.59
N GLY A 332 -15.49 -40.65 34.35
CA GLY A 332 -14.19 -40.32 33.76
C GLY A 332 -14.34 -39.73 32.35
N LYS A 333 -15.18 -40.34 31.51
CA LYS A 333 -15.50 -39.79 30.18
C LYS A 333 -16.04 -38.36 30.26
N ARG A 334 -16.94 -38.07 31.21
CA ARG A 334 -17.48 -36.71 31.42
C ARG A 334 -16.41 -35.74 31.89
N ALA A 335 -15.59 -36.13 32.87
CA ALA A 335 -14.51 -35.29 33.40
C ALA A 335 -13.48 -34.94 32.31
N VAL A 336 -13.01 -35.95 31.56
CA VAL A 336 -12.06 -35.75 30.45
C VAL A 336 -12.67 -34.91 29.33
N THR A 337 -13.96 -35.12 29.02
CA THR A 337 -14.66 -34.28 28.04
C THR A 337 -14.67 -32.82 28.50
N LEU A 338 -15.10 -32.53 29.73
CA LEU A 338 -15.14 -31.16 30.26
C LEU A 338 -13.75 -30.51 30.28
N LEU A 339 -12.72 -31.25 30.68
CA LEU A 339 -11.34 -30.76 30.66
C LEU A 339 -10.89 -30.42 29.23
N LEU A 340 -11.14 -31.31 28.25
CA LEU A 340 -10.78 -31.05 26.86
C LEU A 340 -11.57 -29.89 26.26
N LEU A 341 -12.85 -29.74 26.58
CA LEU A 341 -13.63 -28.58 26.16
C LEU A 341 -13.02 -27.28 26.70
N LEU A 342 -12.64 -27.24 27.99
CA LEU A 342 -11.98 -26.09 28.61
C LEU A 342 -10.63 -25.79 27.96
N LEU A 343 -9.78 -26.80 27.74
CA LEU A 343 -8.45 -26.63 27.16
C LEU A 343 -8.51 -26.18 25.69
N VAL A 344 -9.42 -26.78 24.91
CA VAL A 344 -9.53 -26.54 23.47
C VAL A 344 -10.19 -25.20 23.16
N TRP A 345 -11.23 -24.82 23.93
CA TRP A 345 -11.93 -23.55 23.70
C TRP A 345 -11.35 -22.38 24.47
N GLY A 346 -10.58 -22.63 25.53
CA GLY A 346 -9.96 -21.57 26.34
C GLY A 346 -9.03 -20.67 25.52
N GLY A 347 -8.29 -21.24 24.55
CA GLY A 347 -7.44 -20.46 23.64
C GLY A 347 -8.23 -19.41 22.85
N PRO A 348 -9.21 -19.84 22.02
CA PRO A 348 -10.11 -18.92 21.32
C PRO A 348 -10.82 -17.92 22.22
N ILE A 349 -11.32 -18.33 23.40
CA ILE A 349 -11.99 -17.43 24.35
C ILE A 349 -11.06 -16.29 24.80
N ILE A 350 -9.80 -16.61 25.13
CA ILE A 350 -8.79 -15.62 25.52
C ILE A 350 -8.51 -14.67 24.34
N SER A 351 -8.36 -15.20 23.12
CA SER A 351 -8.18 -14.37 21.92
C SER A 351 -9.36 -13.43 21.67
N HIS A 352 -10.59 -13.89 21.83
CA HIS A 352 -11.78 -13.03 21.70
C HIS A 352 -11.77 -11.92 22.77
N GLY A 353 -11.39 -12.24 24.01
CA GLY A 353 -11.21 -11.24 25.06
C GLY A 353 -10.11 -10.22 24.75
N ALA A 354 -9.02 -10.63 24.09
CA ALA A 354 -7.98 -9.71 23.61
C ALA A 354 -8.50 -8.82 22.47
N MET A 355 -9.20 -9.39 21.47
CA MET A 355 -9.81 -8.65 20.36
C MET A 355 -10.83 -7.62 20.85
N ILE A 356 -11.73 -8.00 21.78
CA ILE A 356 -12.75 -7.11 22.33
C ILE A 356 -12.11 -5.95 23.11
N ARG A 357 -11.07 -6.22 23.92
CA ARG A 357 -10.32 -5.18 24.61
C ARG A 357 -9.62 -4.23 23.64
N HIS A 358 -9.06 -4.76 22.56
CA HIS A 358 -8.36 -3.96 21.56
C HIS A 358 -9.30 -3.03 20.77
N LEU A 359 -10.55 -3.43 20.59
CA LEU A 359 -11.62 -2.61 19.98
C LEU A 359 -12.20 -1.54 20.92
N GLN A 360 -11.75 -1.44 22.18
CA GLN A 360 -12.27 -0.42 23.09
C GLN A 360 -11.74 0.98 22.70
N PRO A 361 -12.54 2.04 22.89
CA PRO A 361 -12.08 3.41 22.72
C PRO A 361 -10.86 3.72 23.60
N GLY A 362 -9.92 4.53 23.11
CA GLY A 362 -8.74 4.99 23.87
C GLY A 362 -7.57 4.01 23.93
N VAL A 363 -7.68 2.79 23.38
CA VAL A 363 -6.51 1.92 23.19
C VAL A 363 -5.72 2.44 21.97
N VAL A 364 -4.46 2.80 22.15
CA VAL A 364 -3.60 3.27 21.05
C VAL A 364 -2.78 2.10 20.53
N GLU A 365 -2.75 1.89 19.23
CA GLU A 365 -1.86 0.91 18.60
C GLU A 365 -0.43 1.50 18.53
N THR A 366 0.56 0.81 19.09
CA THR A 366 1.97 1.19 18.91
C THR A 366 2.55 0.47 17.70
N GLU A 367 3.85 0.63 17.47
CA GLU A 367 4.58 -0.08 16.40
C GLU A 367 4.16 -1.56 16.25
N PRO A 368 3.99 -2.07 15.02
CA PRO A 368 3.51 -3.42 14.78
C PRO A 368 4.34 -4.46 15.53
N THR A 369 3.68 -5.33 16.29
CA THR A 369 4.34 -6.45 16.98
C THR A 369 3.79 -7.77 16.45
N VAL A 370 4.50 -8.87 16.71
CA VAL A 370 3.98 -10.21 16.37
C VAL A 370 2.61 -10.44 17.00
N ALA A 371 2.38 -9.94 18.22
CA ALA A 371 1.11 -10.07 18.91
C ALA A 371 -0.05 -9.27 18.29
N SER A 372 0.23 -8.11 17.65
CA SER A 372 -0.84 -7.30 17.03
C SER A 372 -1.40 -7.94 15.76
N LYS A 373 -0.67 -8.85 15.11
CA LYS A 373 -1.11 -9.56 13.88
C LYS A 373 -2.26 -10.57 14.07
N VAL A 374 -2.75 -10.72 15.30
CA VAL A 374 -3.95 -11.51 15.64
C VAL A 374 -4.98 -10.69 16.42
N LEU A 375 -4.89 -9.36 16.33
CA LEU A 375 -5.84 -8.40 16.86
C LEU A 375 -6.51 -7.63 15.70
N PRO A 376 -7.71 -7.05 15.89
CA PRO A 376 -8.38 -6.30 14.83
C PRO A 376 -7.61 -5.03 14.49
N GLU A 377 -7.51 -4.70 13.21
CA GLU A 377 -6.84 -3.46 12.77
C GLU A 377 -7.64 -2.22 13.23
N ARG A 378 -6.97 -1.25 13.85
CA ARG A 378 -7.61 0.00 14.28
C ARG A 378 -7.66 1.09 13.22
N LYS A 379 -6.80 0.98 12.20
CA LYS A 379 -6.68 1.96 11.10
C LYS A 379 -7.99 2.27 10.36
N ALA A 380 -8.91 1.31 10.36
CA ALA A 380 -10.18 1.43 9.68
C ALA A 380 -11.02 2.64 10.14
N PHE A 381 -10.91 3.05 11.41
CA PHE A 381 -11.63 4.23 11.91
C PHE A 381 -11.10 5.52 11.29
N ALA A 382 -9.78 5.69 11.25
CA ALA A 382 -9.15 6.85 10.63
C ALA A 382 -9.38 6.88 9.11
N TYR A 383 -9.31 5.73 8.44
CA TYR A 383 -9.60 5.62 7.00
C TYR A 383 -11.04 5.96 6.68
N ARG A 384 -11.99 5.53 7.51
CA ARG A 384 -13.39 5.88 7.33
C ARG A 384 -13.60 7.38 7.51
N ALA A 385 -13.05 7.98 8.56
CA ALA A 385 -13.14 9.42 8.80
C ALA A 385 -12.53 10.22 7.62
N ALA A 386 -11.40 9.76 7.08
CA ALA A 386 -10.77 10.36 5.90
C ALA A 386 -11.67 10.26 4.66
N GLY A 387 -12.22 9.08 4.40
CA GLY A 387 -13.16 8.87 3.29
C GLY A 387 -14.42 9.74 3.42
N GLU A 388 -15.02 9.80 4.60
CA GLU A 388 -16.20 10.63 4.87
C GLU A 388 -15.91 12.13 4.74
N TRP A 389 -14.75 12.61 5.22
CA TRP A 389 -14.34 13.99 5.01
C TRP A 389 -14.15 14.28 3.52
N LEU A 390 -13.42 13.42 2.80
CA LEU A 390 -13.19 13.55 1.35
C LEU A 390 -14.49 13.57 0.57
N ALA A 391 -15.50 12.79 0.96
CA ALA A 391 -16.82 12.81 0.32
C ALA A 391 -17.49 14.20 0.38
N THR A 392 -17.18 15.01 1.39
CA THR A 392 -17.72 16.37 1.52
C THR A 392 -16.93 17.44 0.76
N GLN A 393 -15.66 17.16 0.43
CA GLN A 393 -14.74 18.12 -0.18
C GLN A 393 -14.50 17.86 -1.67
N THR A 394 -14.55 16.60 -2.09
CA THR A 394 -14.26 16.19 -3.47
C THR A 394 -15.45 16.50 -4.38
N THR A 395 -15.15 17.07 -5.55
CA THR A 395 -16.08 17.04 -6.68
C THR A 395 -15.82 15.78 -7.50
N ASN A 396 -16.73 15.41 -8.41
CA ASN A 396 -16.59 14.21 -9.26
C ASN A 396 -15.31 14.18 -10.14
N LEU A 397 -14.54 15.27 -10.18
CA LEU A 397 -13.30 15.40 -10.96
C LEU A 397 -12.03 15.39 -10.10
N SER A 398 -12.15 15.56 -8.78
CA SER A 398 -11.00 15.65 -7.89
C SER A 398 -10.45 14.25 -7.57
N THR A 399 -9.25 13.95 -8.02
CA THR A 399 -8.57 12.67 -7.72
C THR A 399 -8.00 12.66 -6.30
N VAL A 400 -8.03 11.50 -5.66
CA VAL A 400 -7.48 11.28 -4.31
C VAL A 400 -6.40 10.21 -4.37
N GLY A 401 -5.16 10.57 -4.03
CA GLY A 401 -4.06 9.63 -3.91
C GLY A 401 -3.99 9.02 -2.52
N VAL A 402 -3.93 7.69 -2.46
CA VAL A 402 -3.91 6.92 -1.22
C VAL A 402 -2.99 5.71 -1.34
N THR A 403 -2.37 5.36 -0.22
CA THR A 403 -1.58 4.12 -0.11
C THR A 403 -2.48 2.89 -0.09
N GLU A 404 -3.56 2.90 0.71
CA GLU A 404 -4.53 1.80 0.79
C GLU A 404 -5.90 2.32 0.37
N VAL A 405 -6.50 1.72 -0.65
CA VAL A 405 -7.63 2.31 -1.37
C VAL A 405 -9.02 1.85 -0.91
N GLY A 406 -9.10 0.83 -0.05
CA GLY A 406 -10.35 0.16 0.29
C GLY A 406 -11.37 1.06 0.97
N ILE A 407 -11.21 1.30 2.26
CA ILE A 407 -12.17 2.03 3.11
C ILE A 407 -12.27 3.49 2.66
N MET A 408 -11.12 4.16 2.47
CA MET A 408 -11.09 5.55 2.02
C MET A 408 -11.79 5.73 0.67
N GLY A 409 -11.52 4.86 -0.30
CA GLY A 409 -12.14 4.92 -1.62
C GLY A 409 -13.64 4.55 -1.62
N PHE A 410 -14.06 3.64 -0.75
CA PHE A 410 -15.48 3.30 -0.59
C PHE A 410 -16.30 4.47 -0.04
N TYR A 411 -15.84 5.12 1.04
CA TYR A 411 -16.60 6.19 1.70
C TYR A 411 -16.49 7.53 0.97
N SER A 412 -15.34 7.83 0.34
CA SER A 412 -15.19 9.06 -0.45
C SER A 412 -15.97 9.05 -1.76
N ASN A 413 -16.25 7.88 -2.32
CA ASN A 413 -16.90 7.71 -3.62
C ASN A 413 -16.18 8.40 -4.81
N GLY A 414 -14.95 8.89 -4.58
CA GLY A 414 -14.20 9.69 -5.55
C GLY A 414 -13.29 8.86 -6.50
N PRO A 415 -12.73 9.49 -7.54
CA PRO A 415 -11.64 8.93 -8.34
C PRO A 415 -10.38 8.70 -7.49
N MET A 416 -9.87 7.47 -7.46
CA MET A 416 -8.71 7.11 -6.64
C MET A 416 -7.44 6.95 -7.48
N VAL A 417 -6.33 7.47 -6.97
CA VAL A 417 -4.97 7.13 -7.39
C VAL A 417 -4.39 6.19 -6.34
N ASP A 418 -4.36 4.90 -6.66
CA ASP A 418 -3.89 3.85 -5.77
C ASP A 418 -2.39 3.63 -5.92
N PHE A 419 -1.63 3.92 -4.87
CA PHE A 419 -0.18 3.79 -4.86
C PHE A 419 0.34 2.36 -4.71
N LEU A 420 -0.55 1.39 -4.52
CA LEU A 420 -0.22 -0.04 -4.48
C LEU A 420 -0.57 -0.78 -5.77
N GLY A 421 -1.05 -0.08 -6.80
CA GLY A 421 -1.24 -0.58 -8.15
C GLY A 421 -2.40 -1.55 -8.36
N LEU A 422 -3.27 -1.76 -7.36
CA LEU A 422 -4.46 -2.60 -7.49
C LEU A 422 -5.41 -2.02 -8.55
N LEU A 423 -5.58 -0.69 -8.61
CA LEU A 423 -6.45 -0.01 -9.58
C LEU A 423 -5.76 0.42 -10.88
N ASP A 424 -4.43 0.52 -10.91
CA ASP A 424 -3.67 1.09 -12.04
C ASP A 424 -2.50 0.20 -12.47
N SER A 425 -2.53 -0.27 -13.72
CA SER A 425 -1.45 -1.10 -14.30
C SER A 425 -0.14 -0.34 -14.46
N GLY A 426 -0.19 0.97 -14.69
CA GLY A 426 1.01 1.81 -14.75
C GLY A 426 1.72 1.88 -13.40
N VAL A 427 0.97 1.94 -12.30
CA VAL A 427 1.52 1.90 -10.94
C VAL A 427 2.05 0.50 -10.62
N THR A 428 1.36 -0.57 -11.01
CA THR A 428 1.88 -1.95 -10.86
C THR A 428 3.26 -2.09 -11.51
N ALA A 429 3.41 -1.65 -12.76
CA ALA A 429 4.68 -1.70 -13.48
C ALA A 429 5.77 -0.84 -12.82
N ALA A 430 5.41 0.32 -12.27
CA ALA A 430 6.36 1.18 -11.54
C ALA A 430 6.88 0.51 -10.26
N ILE A 431 6.00 -0.13 -9.49
CA ILE A 431 6.35 -0.89 -8.28
C ILE A 431 7.32 -2.04 -8.62
N GLU A 432 7.10 -2.76 -9.73
CA GLU A 432 8.00 -3.85 -10.17
C GLU A 432 9.42 -3.37 -10.44
N ARG A 433 9.61 -2.10 -10.84
CA ARG A 433 10.92 -1.47 -11.03
C ARG A 433 11.45 -0.74 -9.79
N GLY A 434 10.70 -0.80 -8.68
CA GLY A 434 11.07 -0.21 -7.40
C GLY A 434 10.74 1.28 -7.23
N ASP A 435 9.83 1.82 -8.04
CA ASP A 435 9.42 3.22 -8.00
C ASP A 435 8.02 3.39 -7.39
N LEU A 436 7.97 3.56 -6.06
CA LEU A 436 6.72 3.80 -5.31
C LEU A 436 6.17 5.21 -5.46
N ALA A 437 7.03 6.18 -5.80
CA ALA A 437 6.65 7.58 -5.90
C ALA A 437 6.11 7.94 -7.30
N TRP A 438 6.31 7.08 -8.30
CA TRP A 438 5.85 7.26 -9.67
C TRP A 438 4.41 7.77 -9.77
N ALA A 439 3.49 7.12 -9.06
CA ALA A 439 2.06 7.46 -9.11
C ALA A 439 1.81 8.90 -8.61
N LEU A 440 2.54 9.33 -7.59
CA LEU A 440 2.46 10.68 -7.05
C LEU A 440 2.95 11.70 -8.09
N TYR A 441 4.10 11.46 -8.73
CA TYR A 441 4.67 12.35 -9.75
C TYR A 441 3.87 12.39 -11.06
N ASN A 442 3.40 11.22 -11.52
CA ASN A 442 2.75 11.07 -12.83
C ASN A 442 1.25 11.36 -12.79
N ARG A 443 0.59 11.14 -11.65
CA ARG A 443 -0.86 11.37 -11.51
C ARG A 443 -1.19 12.68 -10.81
N GLN A 444 -0.27 13.24 -10.01
CA GLN A 444 -0.44 14.48 -9.22
C GLN A 444 -1.87 14.65 -8.69
N PRO A 445 -2.33 13.73 -7.80
CA PRO A 445 -3.71 13.73 -7.36
C PRO A 445 -4.05 15.03 -6.61
N PHE A 446 -5.28 15.50 -6.77
CA PHE A 446 -5.70 16.78 -6.19
C PHE A 446 -5.71 16.76 -4.65
N TYR A 447 -6.10 15.62 -4.08
CA TYR A 447 -5.93 15.32 -2.66
C TYR A 447 -4.98 14.15 -2.45
N LEU A 448 -4.25 14.16 -1.34
CA LEU A 448 -3.42 13.06 -0.87
C LEU A 448 -3.77 12.74 0.57
N VAL A 449 -3.86 11.46 0.92
CA VAL A 449 -3.95 11.04 2.32
C VAL A 449 -2.68 10.28 2.68
N LEU A 450 -1.88 10.87 3.57
CA LEU A 450 -0.59 10.34 3.97
C LEU A 450 -0.55 10.10 5.48
N SER A 451 0.20 9.07 5.88
CA SER A 451 0.46 8.79 7.29
C SER A 451 1.67 9.58 7.78
N GLU A 452 1.63 10.10 8.99
CA GLU A 452 2.73 10.91 9.53
C GLU A 452 4.05 10.16 9.62
N ARG A 453 4.02 8.87 9.99
CA ARG A 453 5.25 8.10 10.26
C ARG A 453 5.74 7.29 9.09
N ASN A 454 4.85 6.87 8.21
CA ASN A 454 5.20 6.00 7.10
C ASN A 454 4.49 6.48 5.82
N PRO A 455 4.78 7.71 5.36
CA PRO A 455 4.31 8.13 4.04
C PRO A 455 4.88 7.16 2.99
N LEU A 456 4.02 6.71 2.07
CA LEU A 456 4.43 5.91 0.90
C LEU A 456 5.38 4.73 1.21
N TYR A 457 5.17 4.00 2.31
CA TYR A 457 6.01 2.87 2.73
C TYR A 457 7.51 3.20 2.96
N GLY A 458 7.79 4.40 3.49
CA GLY A 458 9.10 4.77 4.01
C GLY A 458 9.82 5.82 3.16
N PHE A 459 9.17 6.29 2.10
CA PHE A 459 9.65 7.43 1.32
C PHE A 459 9.22 8.72 2.02
N ASP A 460 10.19 9.43 2.62
CA ASP A 460 9.96 10.68 3.38
C ASP A 460 9.67 11.86 2.45
N ILE A 461 8.49 11.82 1.84
CA ILE A 461 7.98 12.83 0.92
C ILE A 461 7.85 14.22 1.55
N TYR A 462 7.76 14.29 2.88
CA TYR A 462 7.60 15.57 3.59
C TYR A 462 8.83 16.46 3.47
N ARG A 463 10.02 15.86 3.30
CA ARG A 463 11.28 16.60 3.11
C ARG A 463 11.50 17.07 1.68
N ASP A 464 10.73 16.57 0.73
CA ASP A 464 10.85 16.98 -0.66
C ASP A 464 10.30 18.38 -0.88
N LEU A 465 11.18 19.30 -1.30
CA LEU A 465 10.83 20.69 -1.57
C LEU A 465 9.68 20.83 -2.57
N TRP A 466 9.63 19.95 -3.58
CA TRP A 466 8.60 20.00 -4.61
C TRP A 466 7.22 19.71 -3.99
N PHE A 467 7.15 18.77 -3.05
CA PHE A 467 5.92 18.37 -2.39
C PHE A 467 5.42 19.49 -1.49
N GLN A 468 6.31 20.07 -0.68
CA GLN A 468 6.02 21.21 0.20
C GLN A 468 5.45 22.41 -0.56
N ALA A 469 5.90 22.60 -1.81
CA ALA A 469 5.49 23.69 -2.66
C ALA A 469 4.22 23.37 -3.47
N ALA A 470 3.97 22.10 -3.79
CA ALA A 470 2.80 21.66 -4.56
C ALA A 470 1.57 21.35 -3.68
N TYR A 471 1.77 20.99 -2.41
CA TYR A 471 0.73 20.48 -1.53
C TYR A 471 0.72 21.19 -0.17
N ARG A 472 -0.49 21.49 0.34
CA ARG A 472 -0.70 22.00 1.70
C ARG A 472 -1.56 21.04 2.51
N ALA A 473 -1.27 20.89 3.80
CA ALA A 473 -2.15 20.20 4.71
C ALA A 473 -3.48 20.96 4.86
N VAL A 474 -4.61 20.25 4.81
CA VAL A 474 -5.97 20.82 4.93
C VAL A 474 -6.80 20.16 6.02
N GLU A 475 -6.47 18.94 6.41
CA GLU A 475 -7.15 18.23 7.50
C GLU A 475 -6.19 17.24 8.17
N ARG A 476 -6.36 17.03 9.47
CA ARG A 476 -5.61 16.04 10.24
C ARG A 476 -6.58 15.15 11.01
N ILE A 477 -6.48 13.86 10.76
CA ILE A 477 -7.39 12.84 11.29
C ILE A 477 -6.60 11.99 12.28
N PRO A 478 -7.03 11.91 13.55
CA PRO A 478 -6.39 11.08 14.55
C PRO A 478 -6.27 9.63 14.07
N GLY A 479 -5.04 9.12 14.03
CA GLY A 479 -4.76 7.78 13.51
C GLY A 479 -4.95 6.67 14.53
N ASP A 480 -5.13 7.00 15.82
CA ASP A 480 -5.29 6.05 16.93
C ASP A 480 -4.18 4.97 17.00
N GLY A 481 -2.98 5.30 16.50
CA GLY A 481 -1.86 4.36 16.42
C GLY A 481 -1.59 3.75 15.04
N PHE A 482 -2.25 4.23 13.98
CA PHE A 482 -1.99 3.83 12.60
C PHE A 482 -0.51 4.03 12.21
N TRP A 483 0.26 2.94 12.05
CA TRP A 483 1.72 3.02 11.84
C TRP A 483 2.40 3.98 12.83
N GLY A 484 1.82 4.15 14.02
CA GLY A 484 2.26 5.08 15.07
C GLY A 484 1.90 6.57 14.90
N GLY A 485 1.11 7.02 13.91
CA GLY A 485 0.82 8.45 13.70
C GLY A 485 -0.57 8.76 13.14
N ASP A 486 -0.87 10.06 12.98
CA ASP A 486 -2.12 10.53 12.40
C ASP A 486 -2.15 10.39 10.87
N LEU A 487 -3.31 10.61 10.28
CA LEU A 487 -3.47 10.80 8.85
C LEU A 487 -3.60 12.29 8.55
N THR A 488 -2.81 12.77 7.60
CA THR A 488 -2.92 14.14 7.11
C THR A 488 -3.44 14.12 5.69
N ILE A 489 -4.48 14.90 5.44
CA ILE A 489 -4.99 15.14 4.11
C ILE A 489 -4.31 16.39 3.57
N TYR A 490 -3.64 16.24 2.44
CA TYR A 490 -3.03 17.34 1.70
C TYR A 490 -3.86 17.66 0.47
N GLN A 491 -3.92 18.94 0.13
CA GLN A 491 -4.55 19.46 -1.08
C GLN A 491 -3.49 20.13 -1.96
N GLN A 492 -3.57 19.89 -3.26
CA GLN A 492 -2.72 20.59 -4.24
C GLN A 492 -3.02 22.11 -4.22
N ILE A 493 -1.98 22.94 -4.09
CA ILE A 493 -2.12 24.40 -3.85
C ILE A 493 -2.60 25.17 -5.09
N ALA A 494 -2.28 24.69 -6.28
CA ALA A 494 -2.94 24.98 -7.55
C ALA A 494 -2.41 23.94 -8.56
N PRO A 495 -3.20 23.46 -9.53
CA PRO A 495 -2.64 22.62 -10.57
C PRO A 495 -1.55 23.43 -11.30
N PRO A 496 -0.37 22.86 -11.62
CA PRO A 496 0.50 23.48 -12.62
C PRO A 496 -0.38 23.76 -13.85
N GLY A 497 -0.41 25.02 -14.29
CA GLY A 497 -1.52 25.59 -15.06
C GLY A 497 -2.03 24.72 -16.22
N SER A 498 -3.36 24.64 -16.38
CA SER A 498 -4.18 24.06 -17.47
C SER A 498 -3.83 22.70 -18.11
N ASP A 499 -2.70 22.08 -17.77
CA ASP A 499 -2.12 20.93 -18.47
C ASP A 499 -2.00 19.74 -17.50
N SER A 500 -3.11 19.39 -16.83
CA SER A 500 -3.20 18.19 -15.99
C SER A 500 -2.86 16.92 -16.79
N PRO A 501 -2.22 15.91 -16.18
CA PRO A 501 -1.98 14.62 -16.80
C PRO A 501 -3.31 13.92 -17.13
N GLY A 502 -3.54 13.58 -18.40
CA GLY A 502 -4.68 12.75 -18.83
C GLY A 502 -5.82 13.46 -19.58
N ALA A 503 -5.73 14.76 -19.89
CA ALA A 503 -6.65 15.37 -20.84
C ALA A 503 -6.41 14.79 -22.25
N ARG A 504 -7.38 14.05 -22.79
CA ARG A 504 -7.36 13.57 -24.18
C ARG A 504 -7.35 14.79 -25.10
N ARG A 505 -6.22 15.06 -25.78
CA ARG A 505 -6.11 16.08 -26.82
C ARG A 505 -6.12 15.41 -28.19
N ASP A 506 -7.08 15.80 -29.01
CA ASP A 506 -7.06 15.52 -30.44
C ASP A 506 -6.23 16.62 -31.14
N GLY A 507 -4.93 16.38 -31.33
CA GLY A 507 -4.06 17.24 -32.16
C GLY A 507 -2.73 17.67 -31.50
N PRO A 508 -1.72 18.07 -32.30
CA PRO A 508 -0.37 18.34 -31.80
C PRO A 508 -0.37 19.56 -30.87
N THR A 509 0.16 19.34 -29.66
CA THR A 509 0.38 20.33 -28.61
C THR A 509 1.17 21.52 -29.15
N ARG A 510 0.67 22.75 -28.98
CA ARG A 510 1.48 23.94 -29.18
C ARG A 510 2.60 23.93 -28.13
N LEU A 511 3.84 23.74 -28.57
CA LEU A 511 5.02 23.78 -27.71
C LEU A 511 5.32 25.23 -27.31
N ASP A 512 5.58 25.49 -26.04
CA ASP A 512 6.04 26.82 -25.58
C ASP A 512 7.44 27.14 -26.08
N ARG A 513 8.29 26.09 -26.14
CA ARG A 513 9.67 26.14 -26.63
C ARG A 513 9.95 24.90 -27.47
N VAL A 514 10.41 25.12 -28.70
CA VAL A 514 10.93 24.06 -29.58
C VAL A 514 12.41 23.90 -29.27
N ALA A 515 12.85 22.65 -29.09
CA ALA A 515 14.26 22.31 -28.85
C ALA A 515 14.88 21.62 -30.06
N ASN A 516 14.26 20.52 -30.54
CA ASN A 516 14.74 19.66 -31.63
C ASN A 516 16.20 19.24 -31.47
N VAL A 517 16.53 18.66 -30.32
CA VAL A 517 17.89 18.19 -30.03
C VAL A 517 17.88 16.69 -29.86
N THR A 518 18.81 16.00 -30.53
CA THR A 518 18.89 14.54 -30.53
C THR A 518 20.02 14.05 -29.63
N PHE A 519 19.71 13.04 -28.81
CA PHE A 519 20.62 12.37 -27.90
C PHE A 519 20.98 10.98 -28.45
N ASP A 520 22.28 10.67 -28.52
CA ASP A 520 22.87 9.43 -29.05
C ASP A 520 22.37 9.04 -30.45
N ASN A 521 21.87 10.00 -31.23
CA ASN A 521 21.19 9.79 -32.50
C ASN A 521 20.00 8.80 -32.41
N ARG A 522 19.34 8.72 -31.24
CA ARG A 522 18.25 7.77 -30.96
C ARG A 522 16.98 8.43 -30.46
N ILE A 523 17.09 9.38 -29.54
CA ILE A 523 15.94 10.03 -28.90
C ILE A 523 16.07 11.54 -29.08
N THR A 524 15.02 12.18 -29.58
CA THR A 524 14.99 13.62 -29.83
C THR A 524 14.07 14.33 -28.85
N LEU A 525 14.59 15.33 -28.13
CA LEU A 525 13.76 16.30 -27.40
C LEU A 525 13.14 17.27 -28.40
N ILE A 526 11.84 17.11 -28.66
CA ILE A 526 11.07 17.92 -29.60
C ILE A 526 10.91 19.33 -29.04
N GLY A 527 10.57 19.41 -27.75
CA GLY A 527 10.35 20.68 -27.06
C GLY A 527 9.78 20.49 -25.67
N LEU A 528 9.35 21.60 -25.08
CA LEU A 528 8.88 21.65 -23.71
C LEU A 528 7.79 22.70 -23.51
N ASN A 529 6.91 22.42 -22.55
CA ASN A 529 5.93 23.36 -22.02
C ASN A 529 6.33 23.81 -20.63
N LEU A 530 6.28 25.12 -20.42
CA LEU A 530 6.68 25.77 -19.19
C LEU A 530 5.43 26.20 -18.42
N PRO A 531 5.38 25.97 -17.10
CA PRO A 531 4.31 26.53 -16.29
C PRO A 531 4.30 28.07 -16.40
N ALA A 532 3.10 28.65 -16.23
CA ALA A 532 2.92 30.09 -16.26
C ALA A 532 3.83 30.77 -15.22
N GLY A 533 4.38 31.93 -15.59
CA GLY A 533 5.21 32.75 -14.70
C GLY A 533 4.58 34.14 -14.45
N PRO A 534 5.29 35.03 -13.73
CA PRO A 534 6.60 34.82 -13.10
C PRO A 534 6.55 33.74 -12.01
N TRP A 535 7.67 33.05 -11.80
CA TRP A 535 7.80 32.10 -10.71
C TRP A 535 8.31 32.80 -9.46
N ARG A 536 7.99 32.28 -8.29
CA ARG A 536 8.42 32.81 -7.00
C ARG A 536 9.28 31.81 -6.25
N ALA A 537 10.13 32.33 -5.37
CA ALA A 537 10.85 31.49 -4.41
C ALA A 537 9.85 30.66 -3.59
N GLY A 538 10.12 29.36 -3.49
CA GLY A 538 9.25 28.39 -2.84
C GLY A 538 8.18 27.76 -3.74
N ASP A 539 8.03 28.17 -5.01
CA ASP A 539 7.11 27.52 -5.95
C ASP A 539 7.60 26.12 -6.38
N ALA A 540 6.66 25.23 -6.71
CA ALA A 540 6.92 23.98 -7.44
C ALA A 540 6.54 24.17 -8.90
N VAL A 541 7.51 24.00 -9.81
CA VAL A 541 7.28 24.18 -11.24
C VAL A 541 7.46 22.84 -11.95
N THR A 542 6.39 22.35 -12.60
CA THR A 542 6.43 21.11 -13.39
C THR A 542 6.61 21.42 -14.85
N THR A 543 7.76 21.05 -15.40
CA THR A 543 8.07 21.21 -16.82
C THR A 543 7.67 19.96 -17.58
N THR A 544 6.96 20.11 -18.69
CA THR A 544 6.59 18.97 -19.53
C THR A 544 7.55 18.87 -20.70
N LEU A 545 8.24 17.74 -20.83
CA LEU A 545 9.17 17.45 -21.92
C LEU A 545 8.53 16.49 -22.93
N PHE A 546 8.71 16.77 -24.22
CA PHE A 546 8.19 15.98 -25.33
C PHE A 546 9.32 15.34 -26.13
N TRP A 547 9.29 14.01 -26.24
CA TRP A 547 10.35 13.22 -26.83
C TRP A 547 9.85 12.45 -28.05
N SER A 548 10.64 12.43 -29.12
CA SER A 548 10.47 11.55 -30.29
C SER A 548 11.52 10.45 -30.26
N VAL A 549 11.16 9.23 -30.65
CA VAL A 549 12.10 8.11 -30.74
C VAL A 549 12.44 7.85 -32.19
N ASP A 550 13.66 8.16 -32.57
CA ASP A 550 14.17 7.96 -33.93
C ASP A 550 14.64 6.50 -34.12
N GLN A 551 15.25 5.92 -33.08
CA GLN A 551 15.68 4.52 -33.05
C GLN A 551 15.48 3.91 -31.66
N PRO A 552 15.24 2.58 -31.54
CA PRO A 552 15.10 1.93 -30.24
C PRO A 552 16.37 2.10 -29.39
N SER A 553 16.19 2.41 -28.11
CA SER A 553 17.29 2.57 -27.14
C SER A 553 17.57 1.29 -26.34
N VAL A 554 17.36 0.11 -26.94
CA VAL A 554 17.47 -1.19 -26.27
C VAL A 554 18.77 -1.29 -25.46
N GLY A 555 18.64 -1.51 -24.15
CA GLY A 555 19.76 -1.63 -23.20
C GLY A 555 20.34 -0.30 -22.69
N ASN A 556 19.78 0.85 -23.09
CA ASN A 556 20.18 2.17 -22.60
C ASN A 556 19.01 2.84 -21.87
N ASP A 557 19.06 2.82 -20.55
CA ASP A 557 18.24 3.68 -19.72
C ASP A 557 19.00 4.97 -19.41
N TYR A 558 18.28 6.08 -19.36
CA TYR A 558 18.87 7.39 -19.13
C TYR A 558 18.36 7.99 -17.82
N ARG A 559 19.21 8.80 -17.19
CA ARG A 559 18.82 9.78 -16.19
C ARG A 559 18.83 11.15 -16.85
N LEU A 560 17.74 11.89 -16.69
CA LEU A 560 17.62 13.27 -17.08
C LEU A 560 18.28 14.15 -16.02
N ILE A 561 19.31 14.87 -16.43
CA ILE A 561 19.88 15.98 -15.66
C ILE A 561 19.01 17.19 -15.93
N PHE A 562 18.38 17.73 -14.89
CA PHE A 562 17.38 18.78 -15.02
C PHE A 562 17.63 19.89 -14.01
N HIS A 563 18.38 20.90 -14.43
CA HIS A 563 18.83 21.99 -13.58
C HIS A 563 18.22 23.33 -14.01
N LEU A 564 18.06 24.24 -13.05
CA LEU A 564 17.83 25.65 -13.27
C LEU A 564 19.05 26.45 -12.82
N ILE A 565 19.60 27.24 -13.73
CA ILE A 565 20.75 28.12 -13.47
C ILE A 565 20.35 29.59 -13.66
N ASP A 566 21.06 30.50 -13.00
CA ASP A 566 20.88 31.94 -13.17
C ASP A 566 21.74 32.51 -14.33
N GLU A 567 21.62 33.82 -14.58
CA GLU A 567 22.38 34.52 -15.63
C GLU A 567 23.91 34.43 -15.45
N SER A 568 24.39 34.24 -14.22
CA SER A 568 25.82 34.06 -13.90
C SER A 568 26.30 32.62 -14.15
N GLY A 569 25.38 31.73 -14.54
CA GLY A 569 25.60 30.29 -14.67
C GLY A 569 25.51 29.54 -13.36
N ALA A 570 25.17 30.19 -12.23
CA ALA A 570 25.13 29.54 -10.94
C ALA A 570 23.87 28.67 -10.79
N LEU A 571 24.03 27.47 -10.22
CA LEU A 571 22.92 26.56 -9.95
C LEU A 571 21.95 27.18 -8.94
N VAL A 572 20.69 27.31 -9.34
CA VAL A 572 19.58 27.74 -8.48
C VAL A 572 18.94 26.54 -7.81
N THR A 573 18.59 25.52 -8.61
CA THR A 573 17.99 24.28 -8.14
C THR A 573 18.18 23.17 -9.17
N ALA A 574 18.10 21.92 -8.75
CA ALA A 574 18.30 20.73 -9.57
C ALA A 574 17.27 19.65 -9.21
N ASN A 575 16.84 18.87 -10.19
CA ASN A 575 16.13 17.63 -9.96
C ASN A 575 16.49 16.56 -11.00
N ASP A 576 17.47 15.72 -10.68
CA ASP A 576 17.88 14.63 -11.57
C ASP A 576 16.95 13.43 -11.42
N ILE A 577 16.26 13.06 -12.50
CA ILE A 577 15.23 12.02 -12.48
C ILE A 577 15.48 10.95 -13.55
N PRO A 578 15.08 9.68 -13.33
CA PRO A 578 15.08 8.67 -14.39
C PRO A 578 14.24 9.14 -15.59
N LEU A 579 14.74 8.96 -16.81
CA LEU A 579 14.00 9.25 -18.03
C LEU A 579 12.99 8.12 -18.30
N VAL A 580 11.76 8.33 -17.85
CA VAL A 580 10.66 7.40 -18.01
C VAL A 580 9.43 8.10 -18.58
N ALA A 581 8.58 7.34 -19.27
CA ALA A 581 7.28 7.80 -19.74
C ALA A 581 6.25 6.67 -19.67
N ASN A 582 5.07 6.93 -19.10
CA ASN A 582 3.98 5.95 -18.97
C ASN A 582 4.42 4.57 -18.41
N SER A 583 5.34 4.58 -17.43
CA SER A 583 5.93 3.38 -16.85
C SER A 583 6.86 2.59 -17.77
N TYR A 584 7.38 3.19 -18.84
CA TYR A 584 8.41 2.61 -19.68
C TYR A 584 9.72 3.35 -19.50
N ALA A 585 10.79 2.61 -19.27
CA ALA A 585 12.14 3.15 -19.31
C ALA A 585 12.50 3.51 -20.76
N ALA A 586 13.43 4.44 -20.96
CA ALA A 586 13.83 4.87 -22.29
C ALA A 586 14.28 3.70 -23.19
N SER A 587 14.83 2.62 -22.61
CA SER A 587 15.20 1.41 -23.35
C SER A 587 14.02 0.61 -23.92
N GLU A 588 12.82 0.81 -23.38
CA GLU A 588 11.58 0.14 -23.79
C GLU A 588 10.77 0.99 -24.80
N TRP A 589 11.22 2.22 -25.08
CA TRP A 589 10.51 3.11 -25.99
C TRP A 589 10.60 2.64 -27.45
N LEU A 590 9.46 2.68 -28.15
CA LEU A 590 9.33 2.20 -29.52
C LEU A 590 9.66 3.30 -30.53
N ALA A 591 10.41 2.95 -31.58
CA ALA A 591 10.76 3.87 -32.65
C ALA A 591 9.50 4.36 -33.41
N GLY A 592 9.49 5.65 -33.73
CA GLY A 592 8.37 6.34 -34.38
C GLY A 592 7.28 6.82 -33.42
N GLU A 593 7.39 6.56 -32.12
CA GLU A 593 6.45 7.05 -31.11
C GLU A 593 6.94 8.33 -30.42
N THR A 594 6.00 9.02 -29.77
CA THR A 594 6.27 10.21 -28.96
C THR A 594 5.92 9.94 -27.51
N TYR A 595 6.83 10.32 -26.62
CA TYR A 595 6.71 10.14 -25.18
C TYR A 595 6.71 11.48 -24.45
N VAL A 596 6.06 11.52 -23.30
CA VAL A 596 5.94 12.72 -22.46
C VAL A 596 6.52 12.42 -21.08
N THR A 597 7.39 13.31 -20.60
CA THR A 597 7.96 13.24 -19.25
C THR A 597 7.61 14.50 -18.49
N LEU A 598 7.17 14.34 -17.24
CA LEU A 598 6.95 15.43 -16.30
C LEU A 598 8.19 15.57 -15.42
N ALA A 599 8.81 16.76 -15.43
CA ALA A 599 9.96 17.09 -14.62
C ALA A 599 9.58 18.21 -13.62
N PRO A 600 9.11 17.84 -12.41
CA PRO A 600 8.92 18.80 -11.33
C PRO A 600 10.29 19.31 -10.86
N ILE A 601 10.40 20.59 -10.55
CA ILE A 601 11.57 21.16 -9.88
C ILE A 601 11.09 22.18 -8.86
N ALA A 602 11.69 22.13 -7.66
CA ALA A 602 11.31 23.01 -6.57
C ALA A 602 12.24 24.21 -6.55
N LEU A 603 11.66 25.41 -6.51
CA LEU A 603 12.42 26.62 -6.41
C LEU A 603 12.86 26.84 -4.96
N PRO A 604 14.06 27.41 -4.71
CA PRO A 604 14.55 27.65 -3.36
C PRO A 604 13.51 28.41 -2.54
N PRO A 605 13.30 28.06 -1.25
CA PRO A 605 12.26 28.67 -0.42
C PRO A 605 12.52 30.15 -0.10
N ILE A 606 13.71 30.63 -0.41
CA ILE A 606 14.12 32.01 -0.22
C ILE A 606 15.04 32.42 -1.37
N TRP A 607 14.86 33.65 -1.87
CA TRP A 607 15.68 34.21 -2.95
C TRP A 607 15.85 35.71 -2.78
N GLU A 608 16.92 36.25 -3.36
CA GLU A 608 17.40 37.61 -3.09
C GLU A 608 16.73 38.68 -3.95
N THR A 609 16.78 38.50 -5.27
CA THR A 609 16.38 39.50 -6.27
C THR A 609 15.79 38.81 -7.49
N PRO A 610 14.85 39.47 -8.20
CA PRO A 610 14.35 38.98 -9.47
C PRO A 610 15.50 38.58 -10.41
N THR A 611 15.52 37.32 -10.84
CA THR A 611 16.60 36.77 -11.67
C THR A 611 16.02 35.96 -12.82
N GLU A 612 16.57 36.12 -14.02
CA GLU A 612 16.20 35.26 -15.16
C GLU A 612 16.85 33.89 -15.01
N LEU A 613 16.05 32.84 -15.24
CA LEU A 613 16.51 31.47 -15.17
C LEU A 613 16.68 30.84 -16.55
N ARG A 614 17.59 29.89 -16.64
CA ARG A 614 17.80 29.03 -17.81
C ARG A 614 17.80 27.57 -17.37
N TYR A 615 17.27 26.69 -18.22
CA TYR A 615 17.41 25.25 -18.02
C TYR A 615 18.76 24.78 -18.50
N GLU A 616 19.36 23.92 -17.70
CA GLU A 616 20.52 23.13 -18.04
C GLU A 616 20.10 21.64 -18.07
N LEU A 617 20.18 21.03 -19.26
CA LEU A 617 19.62 19.71 -19.57
C LEU A 617 20.68 18.77 -20.14
N ALA A 618 20.68 17.51 -19.69
CA ALA A 618 21.43 16.43 -20.33
C ALA A 618 20.80 15.05 -20.08
N LEU A 619 21.22 14.06 -20.88
CA LEU A 619 20.95 12.65 -20.58
C LEU A 619 22.25 11.96 -20.18
N VAL A 620 22.20 11.18 -19.10
CA VAL A 620 23.31 10.34 -18.64
C VAL A 620 22.86 8.89 -18.69
N ASN A 621 23.65 8.02 -19.31
CA ASN A 621 23.36 6.59 -19.34
C ASN A 621 23.44 6.03 -17.91
N SER A 622 22.35 5.42 -17.43
CA SER A 622 22.24 4.92 -16.06
C SER A 622 23.20 3.78 -15.74
N ALA A 623 23.63 3.01 -16.74
CA ALA A 623 24.54 1.89 -16.55
C ALA A 623 26.02 2.30 -16.58
N THR A 624 26.39 3.24 -17.46
CA THR A 624 27.80 3.65 -17.62
C THR A 624 28.15 4.94 -16.86
N GLY A 625 27.16 5.77 -16.53
CA GLY A 625 27.37 7.10 -15.96
C GLY A 625 27.88 8.13 -16.96
N GLU A 626 27.97 7.80 -18.25
CA GLU A 626 28.48 8.69 -19.30
C GLU A 626 27.35 9.57 -19.86
N PHE A 627 27.68 10.81 -20.20
CA PHE A 627 26.76 11.71 -20.88
C PHE A 627 26.47 11.24 -22.30
N ALA A 628 25.20 11.30 -22.71
CA ALA A 628 24.78 11.07 -24.07
C ALA A 628 25.38 12.13 -25.01
N THR A 629 25.71 11.72 -26.23
CA THR A 629 26.14 12.62 -27.29
C THR A 629 24.97 13.46 -27.79
N VAL A 630 25.18 14.76 -28.00
CA VAL A 630 24.11 15.71 -28.32
C VAL A 630 24.31 16.30 -29.71
N THR A 631 23.28 16.21 -30.55
CA THR A 631 23.25 16.74 -31.91
C THR A 631 22.14 17.78 -32.05
N GLY A 632 22.48 18.98 -32.50
CA GLY A 632 21.55 20.09 -32.69
C GLY A 632 20.64 19.94 -33.92
N PRO A 633 19.64 20.83 -34.07
CA PRO A 633 18.65 20.76 -35.15
C PRO A 633 19.25 20.87 -36.56
N ASP A 634 20.41 21.51 -36.67
CA ASP A 634 21.18 21.72 -37.90
C ASP A 634 22.21 20.60 -38.17
N GLY A 635 22.24 19.56 -37.33
CA GLY A 635 23.19 18.45 -37.40
C GLY A 635 24.56 18.76 -36.77
N SER A 636 24.73 19.92 -36.11
CA SER A 636 25.96 20.24 -35.40
C SER A 636 26.11 19.44 -34.09
N SER A 637 27.33 19.06 -33.73
CA SER A 637 27.59 18.47 -32.41
C SER A 637 27.54 19.57 -31.35
N LEU A 638 26.73 19.37 -30.32
CA LEU A 638 26.59 20.29 -29.19
C LEU A 638 27.35 19.76 -27.97
N PRO A 639 27.64 20.62 -26.97
CA PRO A 639 28.06 20.17 -25.66
C PRO A 639 27.05 19.18 -25.05
N PRO A 640 27.49 18.23 -24.21
CA PRO A 640 26.58 17.25 -23.59
C PRO A 640 25.50 17.88 -22.70
N LEU A 641 25.78 19.08 -22.18
CA LEU A 641 24.93 19.85 -21.29
C LEU A 641 24.39 21.06 -22.07
N ILE A 642 23.07 21.15 -22.21
CA ILE A 642 22.39 22.20 -22.98
C ILE A 642 21.81 23.21 -22.00
N ASP A 643 22.35 24.41 -21.96
CA ASP A 643 21.97 25.45 -20.99
C ASP A 643 21.15 26.60 -21.61
N SER A 644 20.90 26.59 -22.92
CA SER A 644 20.42 27.77 -23.68
C SER A 644 18.91 28.03 -23.64
N ILE A 645 18.15 27.21 -22.92
CA ILE A 645 16.69 27.29 -22.88
C ILE A 645 16.28 28.27 -21.78
N ARG A 646 15.87 29.49 -22.18
CA ARG A 646 15.31 30.48 -21.24
C ARG A 646 14.03 29.97 -20.58
N ALA A 647 14.01 30.04 -19.25
CA ALA A 647 12.88 29.67 -18.41
C ALA A 647 12.00 30.90 -18.12
N ARG A 648 11.43 30.99 -16.91
CA ARG A 648 10.73 32.17 -16.40
C ARG A 648 11.59 32.89 -15.35
N PRO A 649 11.40 34.20 -15.15
CA PRO A 649 12.04 34.90 -14.04
C PRO A 649 11.59 34.34 -12.69
N LEU A 650 12.52 34.37 -11.74
CA LEU A 650 12.33 34.01 -10.34
C LEU A 650 12.28 35.26 -9.47
N ASP A 651 11.11 35.54 -8.92
CA ASP A 651 10.89 36.62 -7.96
C ASP A 651 11.17 36.14 -6.50
N PRO A 652 11.48 37.06 -5.57
CA PRO A 652 11.62 36.74 -4.14
C PRO A 652 10.35 36.14 -3.52
N ALA A 653 10.49 35.52 -2.35
CA ALA A 653 9.35 35.02 -1.57
C ALA A 653 8.54 36.20 -1.00
N ASP A 654 7.21 36.05 -0.93
CA ASP A 654 6.34 37.06 -0.30
C ASP A 654 6.42 37.00 1.24
N ASP A 655 6.62 35.79 1.78
CA ASP A 655 6.68 35.53 3.23
C ASP A 655 8.09 35.13 3.67
N PRO A 656 8.55 35.55 4.86
CA PRO A 656 9.83 35.13 5.40
C PRO A 656 9.80 33.65 5.80
N LEU A 657 10.95 32.99 5.66
CA LEU A 657 11.13 31.59 6.01
C LEU A 657 11.50 31.44 7.48
N THR A 658 10.66 30.75 8.26
CA THR A 658 10.85 30.58 9.71
C THR A 658 11.38 29.19 10.08
N LEU A 659 12.43 29.17 10.89
CA LEU A 659 12.84 28.00 11.67
C LEU A 659 12.44 28.19 13.13
N SER A 660 11.83 27.19 13.76
CA SER A 660 11.34 27.28 15.13
C SER A 660 11.43 25.96 15.89
N SER A 661 11.40 26.05 17.22
CA SER A 661 11.42 24.88 18.10
C SER A 661 10.05 24.19 18.22
N ALA A 662 8.97 24.82 17.73
CA ALA A 662 7.60 24.32 17.83
C ALA A 662 6.74 24.84 16.65
N PRO A 663 5.73 24.07 16.18
CA PRO A 663 4.92 24.40 15.00
C PRO A 663 4.18 25.75 15.08
N ASP A 664 3.82 26.17 16.29
CA ASP A 664 3.10 27.41 16.56
C ASP A 664 4.02 28.63 16.77
N ASN A 665 5.33 28.44 16.56
CA ASN A 665 6.37 29.42 16.80
C ASN A 665 6.38 29.95 18.25
N GLN A 666 5.77 29.26 19.23
CA GLN A 666 5.71 29.73 20.63
C GLN A 666 7.05 29.65 21.38
N GLY A 667 8.06 29.01 20.80
CA GLY A 667 9.42 28.95 21.35
C GLY A 667 10.43 29.83 20.61
N ALA A 668 11.69 29.40 20.63
CA ALA A 668 12.74 30.05 19.88
C ALA A 668 12.48 29.95 18.38
N SER A 669 12.73 31.04 17.67
CA SER A 669 12.52 31.11 16.23
C SER A 669 13.40 32.16 15.58
N VAL A 670 13.71 31.94 14.31
CA VAL A 670 14.41 32.90 13.44
C VAL A 670 13.72 32.88 12.07
N SER A 671 13.36 34.07 11.59
CA SER A 671 12.69 34.27 10.30
C SER A 671 13.59 35.03 9.34
N LEU A 672 13.82 34.48 8.15
CA LEU A 672 14.67 35.04 7.12
C LEU A 672 13.83 35.59 5.98
N GLY A 673 14.04 36.86 5.61
CA GLY A 673 13.36 37.49 4.48
C GLY A 673 14.13 37.35 3.15
N GLY A 674 15.44 37.10 3.23
CA GLY A 674 16.30 36.93 2.06
C GLY A 674 17.74 36.59 2.45
N PHE A 675 18.57 36.30 1.45
CA PHE A 675 20.02 36.31 1.61
C PHE A 675 20.68 36.87 0.35
N THR A 676 21.85 37.49 0.53
CA THR A 676 22.72 37.97 -0.55
C THR A 676 24.01 37.20 -0.55
N LEU A 677 24.48 36.76 -1.72
CA LEU A 677 25.79 36.10 -1.88
C LEU A 677 26.54 36.72 -3.04
N GLN A 678 27.65 37.41 -2.77
CA GLN A 678 28.42 38.14 -3.78
C GLN A 678 29.95 38.00 -3.59
N PRO A 679 30.70 37.55 -4.61
CA PRO A 679 30.23 36.92 -5.85
C PRO A 679 29.60 35.53 -5.63
N ARG A 680 28.83 35.02 -6.60
CA ARG A 680 28.24 33.66 -6.57
C ARG A 680 29.17 32.54 -7.07
N HIS A 681 30.45 32.87 -7.17
CA HIS A 681 31.53 31.96 -7.51
C HIS A 681 32.62 32.05 -6.46
N LEU A 682 33.43 31.00 -6.34
CA LEU A 682 34.53 30.89 -5.40
C LEU A 682 35.80 30.47 -6.14
N PHE A 683 36.56 31.46 -6.65
CA PHE A 683 37.90 31.21 -7.17
C PHE A 683 38.95 31.19 -6.05
N GLN A 684 40.13 30.65 -6.36
CA GLN A 684 41.23 30.58 -5.40
C GLN A 684 41.65 32.00 -4.96
N GLY A 685 41.54 32.27 -3.66
CA GLY A 685 41.90 33.55 -3.06
C GLY A 685 40.76 34.57 -3.01
N GLU A 686 39.56 34.24 -3.49
CA GLU A 686 38.36 35.06 -3.31
C GLU A 686 37.66 34.74 -2.00
N THR A 687 36.99 35.75 -1.43
CA THR A 687 36.19 35.63 -0.21
C THR A 687 34.78 36.16 -0.47
N PRO A 688 33.85 35.33 -0.96
CA PRO A 688 32.45 35.71 -1.12
C PRO A 688 31.83 36.19 0.17
N GLN A 689 31.01 37.23 0.08
CA GLN A 689 30.28 37.77 1.22
C GLN A 689 28.83 37.26 1.19
N LEU A 690 28.42 36.63 2.29
CA LEU A 690 27.04 36.22 2.56
C LEU A 690 26.39 37.20 3.54
N THR A 691 25.26 37.78 3.16
CA THR A 691 24.42 38.60 4.05
C THR A 691 23.05 37.95 4.21
N LEU A 692 22.69 37.54 5.42
CA LEU A 692 21.37 37.02 5.77
C LEU A 692 20.47 38.16 6.26
N GLN A 693 19.24 38.27 5.73
CA GLN A 693 18.27 39.27 6.15
C GLN A 693 17.32 38.67 7.20
N ILE A 694 17.61 38.92 8.48
CA ILE A 694 16.80 38.41 9.59
C ILE A 694 15.67 39.41 9.86
N VAL A 695 14.44 38.99 9.64
CA VAL A 695 13.25 39.85 9.74
C VAL A 695 12.64 39.77 11.14
N GLU A 696 12.64 38.58 11.74
CA GLU A 696 12.13 38.35 13.10
C GLU A 696 13.02 37.33 13.82
N CYS A 697 13.19 37.49 15.14
CA CYS A 697 13.86 36.50 15.97
C CYS A 697 13.30 36.47 17.40
N ARG A 698 12.94 35.28 17.87
CA ARG A 698 12.74 34.98 19.30
C ARG A 698 14.05 34.42 19.86
N CYS A 699 14.93 35.36 20.15
CA CYS A 699 16.35 35.17 20.42
C CYS A 699 16.67 34.84 21.90
N PRO A 700 17.90 34.39 22.23
CA PRO A 700 19.02 34.17 21.32
C PRO A 700 18.89 32.86 20.51
N VAL A 701 19.38 32.89 19.27
CA VAL A 701 19.45 31.72 18.37
C VAL A 701 20.86 31.61 17.82
N ASP A 702 21.44 30.43 17.87
CA ASP A 702 22.74 30.12 17.29
C ASP A 702 22.56 29.62 15.85
N LEU A 703 23.10 30.37 14.90
CA LEU A 703 23.19 29.99 13.50
C LEU A 703 24.53 29.31 13.22
N ALA A 704 24.49 28.25 12.43
CA ALA A 704 25.66 27.61 11.85
C ALA A 704 25.48 27.53 10.33
N ILE A 705 26.34 28.25 9.60
CA ILE A 705 26.41 28.20 8.15
C ILE A 705 27.54 27.25 7.80
N THR A 706 27.24 26.24 6.97
CA THR A 706 28.20 25.24 6.53
C THR A 706 28.26 25.17 5.01
N LEU A 707 29.47 25.10 4.48
CA LEU A 707 29.75 24.76 3.09
C LEU A 707 30.18 23.30 3.03
N HIS A 708 29.55 22.49 2.19
CA HIS A 708 29.84 21.06 2.10
C HIS A 708 30.49 20.67 0.77
N ASP A 709 31.30 19.62 0.80
CA ASP A 709 31.74 18.88 -0.37
C ASP A 709 30.59 17.95 -0.82
N PRO A 710 30.05 18.12 -2.04
CA PRO A 710 28.95 17.28 -2.53
C PRO A 710 29.34 15.81 -2.72
N ALA A 711 30.62 15.47 -2.89
CA ALA A 711 31.06 14.11 -3.19
C ALA A 711 31.07 13.19 -1.95
N ASN A 712 31.36 13.74 -0.77
CA ASN A 712 31.51 12.97 0.48
C ASN A 712 30.72 13.57 1.67
N GLY A 713 30.11 14.75 1.52
CA GLY A 713 29.34 15.42 2.56
C GLY A 713 30.18 16.17 3.61
N ASN A 714 31.51 16.16 3.50
CA ASN A 714 32.41 16.81 4.45
C ASN A 714 32.15 18.31 4.49
N VAL A 715 32.24 18.89 5.70
CA VAL A 715 32.18 20.34 5.88
C VAL A 715 33.52 20.94 5.46
N LEU A 716 33.52 21.70 4.37
CA LEU A 716 34.70 22.41 3.85
C LEU A 716 34.94 23.72 4.58
N TRP A 717 33.85 24.37 5.01
CA TRP A 717 33.90 25.62 5.74
C TRP A 717 32.69 25.73 6.65
N GLN A 718 32.86 26.34 7.82
CA GLN A 718 31.76 26.58 8.75
C GLN A 718 31.97 27.87 9.51
N ARG A 719 30.89 28.63 9.67
CA ARG A 719 30.85 29.79 10.57
C ARG A 719 29.64 29.74 11.47
N ARG A 720 29.85 30.11 12.73
CA ARG A 720 28.77 30.23 13.72
C ARG A 720 28.57 31.68 14.09
N ALA A 721 27.32 32.06 14.31
CA ALA A 721 26.93 33.38 14.76
C ALA A 721 25.72 33.28 15.68
N THR A 722 25.72 34.02 16.78
CA THR A 722 24.55 34.13 17.66
C THR A 722 23.74 35.35 17.24
N VAL A 723 22.49 35.12 16.88
CA VAL A 723 21.51 36.17 16.58
C VAL A 723 20.86 36.61 17.87
N SER A 724 20.78 37.92 18.09
CA SER A 724 20.15 38.55 19.26
C SER A 724 18.94 39.43 18.92
N GLY A 725 18.66 39.65 17.63
CA GLY A 725 17.51 40.41 17.15
C GLY A 725 17.42 40.42 15.63
N ALA A 726 16.43 41.15 15.09
CA ALA A 726 16.29 41.37 13.65
C ALA A 726 17.39 42.30 13.10
N GLY A 727 17.76 42.11 11.84
CA GLY A 727 18.78 42.88 11.14
C GLY A 727 19.63 42.03 10.19
N PRO A 728 20.50 42.67 9.38
CA PRO A 728 21.39 41.96 8.48
C PRO A 728 22.53 41.29 9.26
N LEU A 729 22.80 40.02 8.97
CA LEU A 729 23.96 39.29 9.46
C LEU A 729 24.91 39.01 8.29
N THR A 730 26.08 39.66 8.30
CA THR A 730 27.06 39.54 7.22
C THR A 730 28.26 38.71 7.64
N MET A 731 28.74 37.87 6.73
CA MET A 731 29.94 37.05 6.92
C MET A 731 30.66 36.80 5.61
N ASP A 732 31.99 36.78 5.69
CA ASP A 732 32.84 36.38 4.59
C ASP A 732 33.07 34.86 4.63
N ILE A 733 33.09 34.25 3.44
CA ILE A 733 33.34 32.83 3.20
C ILE A 733 34.76 32.66 2.71
N ASP A 734 35.66 32.30 3.61
CA ASP A 734 37.09 32.13 3.40
C ASP A 734 37.48 30.65 3.44
N VAL A 735 37.44 30.00 2.29
CA VAL A 735 37.69 28.54 2.21
C VAL A 735 39.14 28.27 1.81
N GLU A 736 39.84 27.48 2.62
CA GLU A 736 41.22 27.08 2.31
C GLU A 736 41.25 26.07 1.14
N PRO A 737 42.10 26.27 0.11
CA PRO A 737 42.28 25.31 -0.97
C PRO A 737 43.02 24.05 -0.48
N PRO A 738 42.86 22.88 -1.15
CA PRO A 738 42.16 22.67 -2.42
C PRO A 738 40.66 22.40 -2.23
N LEU A 739 39.84 23.00 -3.10
CA LEU A 739 38.43 22.67 -3.21
C LEU A 739 38.21 21.65 -4.34
N PRO A 740 37.07 20.96 -4.40
CA PRO A 740 36.66 20.21 -5.59
C PRO A 740 36.21 21.16 -6.71
N VAL A 741 36.21 20.67 -7.96
CA VAL A 741 35.61 21.36 -9.11
C VAL A 741 34.15 20.92 -9.19
N SER A 742 33.30 21.58 -8.41
CA SER A 742 31.88 21.24 -8.30
C SER A 742 31.09 22.39 -7.65
N TRP A 743 29.77 22.28 -7.70
CA TRP A 743 28.86 23.08 -6.89
C TRP A 743 29.07 22.80 -5.40
N LEU A 744 29.31 23.84 -4.60
CA LEU A 744 29.51 23.70 -3.16
C LEU A 744 28.23 24.13 -2.42
N PRO A 745 27.40 23.20 -1.92
CA PRO A 745 26.16 23.53 -1.25
C PRO A 745 26.41 24.26 0.07
N LEU A 746 25.72 25.38 0.23
CA LEU A 746 25.69 26.19 1.44
C LEU A 746 24.41 25.88 2.23
N ARG A 747 24.54 25.58 3.52
CA ARG A 747 23.40 25.25 4.39
C ARG A 747 23.41 26.12 5.63
N LEU A 748 22.22 26.54 6.06
CA LEU A 748 22.02 27.23 7.31
C LEU A 748 21.27 26.31 8.29
N ASN A 749 21.87 26.10 9.46
CA ASN A 749 21.23 25.46 10.60
C ASN A 749 21.00 26.48 11.70
N ALA A 750 19.89 26.35 12.41
CA ALA A 750 19.59 27.18 13.58
C ALA A 750 19.37 26.29 14.80
N SER A 751 19.81 26.74 15.97
CA SER A 751 19.64 26.02 17.22
C SER A 751 19.51 26.97 18.40
N GLN A 752 18.93 26.49 19.50
CA GLN A 752 18.96 27.19 20.79
C GLN A 752 19.34 26.20 21.88
N ASN A 753 20.38 26.51 22.66
CA ASN A 753 20.87 25.63 23.73
C ASN A 753 21.17 24.19 23.24
N GLY A 754 21.64 24.05 21.99
CA GLY A 754 21.92 22.77 21.36
C GLY A 754 20.70 22.01 20.82
N GLN A 755 19.47 22.53 20.97
CA GLN A 755 18.28 21.97 20.34
C GLN A 755 18.09 22.59 18.94
N PRO A 756 17.90 21.79 17.88
CA PRO A 756 17.71 22.31 16.53
C PRO A 756 16.37 23.06 16.41
N LEU A 757 16.37 24.16 15.65
CA LEU A 757 15.17 24.81 15.17
C LEU A 757 14.89 24.30 13.76
N VAL A 758 13.65 23.93 13.48
CA VAL A 758 13.25 23.26 12.23
C VAL A 758 12.10 24.02 11.59
N ARG A 759 11.87 23.77 10.31
CA ARG A 759 10.68 24.24 9.60
C ARG A 759 9.56 23.21 9.77
N TRP A 760 8.38 23.71 10.09
CA TRP A 760 7.16 22.92 10.25
C TRP A 760 6.19 23.20 9.10
N ASP A 761 5.42 22.21 8.67
CA ASP A 761 4.25 22.46 7.81
C ASP A 761 3.01 22.84 8.65
N GLY A 762 1.91 23.13 7.96
CA GLY A 762 0.62 23.44 8.61
C GLY A 762 0.02 22.28 9.42
N ALA A 763 0.53 21.04 9.26
CA ALA A 763 0.13 19.87 10.04
C ALA A 763 1.02 19.61 11.26
N GLY A 764 2.11 20.37 11.44
CA GLY A 764 3.09 20.15 12.49
C GLY A 764 4.11 19.05 12.18
N GLN A 765 4.27 18.68 10.91
CA GLN A 765 5.34 17.80 10.45
C GLN A 765 6.63 18.59 10.21
N ILE A 766 7.76 17.98 10.52
CA ILE A 766 9.08 18.57 10.25
C ILE A 766 9.36 18.42 8.76
N VAL A 767 9.47 19.54 8.06
CA VAL A 767 9.73 19.56 6.62
C VAL A 767 11.17 19.89 6.28
N GLN A 768 11.89 20.62 7.14
CA GLN A 768 13.32 20.93 6.96
C GLN A 768 14.03 21.12 8.30
N GLU A 769 15.21 20.51 8.45
CA GLU A 769 16.11 20.75 9.60
C GLU A 769 17.18 21.81 9.30
N SER A 770 17.49 22.00 8.01
CA SER A 770 18.49 22.95 7.52
C SER A 770 17.92 23.69 6.31
N LEU A 771 18.20 24.98 6.18
CA LEU A 771 17.82 25.77 5.03
C LEU A 771 18.90 25.70 3.95
N PRO A 772 18.60 25.15 2.76
CA PRO A 772 19.52 25.23 1.63
C PRO A 772 19.58 26.67 1.13
N LEU A 773 20.79 27.21 1.03
CA LEU A 773 21.09 28.47 0.35
C LEU A 773 21.67 28.17 -1.04
N SER A 774 21.87 29.18 -1.88
CA SER A 774 22.49 28.99 -3.20
C SER A 774 23.87 28.33 -3.07
N PRO A 775 24.18 27.31 -3.87
CA PRO A 775 25.52 26.75 -3.93
C PRO A 775 26.52 27.76 -4.52
N LEU A 776 27.77 27.70 -4.07
CA LEU A 776 28.87 28.45 -4.69
C LEU A 776 29.40 27.68 -5.90
N PHE A 777 29.53 28.37 -7.04
CA PHE A 777 30.19 27.79 -8.22
C PHE A 777 31.70 27.79 -8.03
N ARG A 778 32.35 26.65 -8.23
CA ARG A 778 33.78 26.62 -8.51
C ARG A 778 34.01 26.09 -9.92
N ALA A 779 34.36 27.01 -10.83
CA ALA A 779 34.76 26.65 -12.18
C ALA A 779 36.09 25.85 -12.15
N PRO A 780 36.34 25.00 -13.17
CA PRO A 780 37.62 24.30 -13.35
C PRO A 780 38.85 25.22 -13.36
#